data_AF-G0WGS3-F1
#
_entry.id   AF-G0WGS3-F1
#
_cell.length_a   1.000
_cell.length_b   1.000
_cell.length_c   1.000
_cell.angle_alpha   90.00
_cell.angle_beta   90.00
_cell.angle_gamma   90.00
#
_symmetry.space_group_name_H-M   'P 1'
#
loop_
_entity.id
_entity.type
_entity.pdbx_description
1 polymer ?
#
loop_
_entity_poly.entity_id
_entity_poly.type
_entity_poly.pdbx_seq_one_letter_code
_entity_poly.pdbx_strand_id
1 'polypeptide(L)'
;MSTGKLESVIHNCASFLVPQLTAISNDVRTTILTKPLESTTFNDQLLTFKWDDSISQFEKNQDNIISLVLKRIIIENLSTPLDHDHVPNDEFEGEGYTTDDIVERKLALCATILDFCYHSRKNMKIISSWLSIYFDLFTMVTDLLTWPKEILKFWTYAKLALIEFKANNNDDNDYKGLSNLISYKAPLSEKLRHWNELINLLDRNENFNTPLHFKMKYKLEKFVSELLPIYEESNFNRSLIISQDQLKSGSSWNKIDISGKNRTLNSRNEMFFNDYLYVVENLITNPLGTIFASYDDKLDLEQTMNPVIDALFDLEDAFYRKTKTHQKKLKHLENKLNSNYQADFSLTKSKQPRYMELSKTLTEGKENYWKAFMGIQSTNSDLLPPNLLEISTTNPETLYSQMMAPNNDFFRKQFILQLVFVLSFMKKLLLSDELKTIYKNAFRKDRSDDLVKEIDKIKIDDKKYQKIILLSDRIIKTRIIHFYSLRDPSFENIIIKLMESDLNYLDAKADNFKNFQKFEISDEKIPNEFTFNYSFKKFGFVKLGNKSINNVWKINSGLDNVNIEGQTINHSNGLYANLKEKWFTDITNGNSENQPKDEDNEIVKRWQILRSLRSQYLFEFNKVNEDIGIKGLFNKDLVDEWDTKTTKPRLLFKDEILKDHQEKLNIAREYMKNHEKKKRPLEEDTTFDENSLPKKSKLVNPLTNEEKGSTDVEEIKPIVNKEEEKEENEENENEQIIIEESPITESKVTDTNNDEPSETKQEDDNNNNNNNEVIEIPEEQVASDHENANDVIDLEY
;
A
#
# COMPACT_ATOMS: atom_id res chain seq x y z
N MET A 1 -31.72 -38.20 55.00
CA MET A 1 -31.05 -39.46 54.61
C MET A 1 -29.73 -39.56 55.37
N SER A 2 -29.18 -40.76 55.58
CA SER A 2 -27.91 -40.95 56.29
C SER A 2 -26.72 -40.57 55.40
N THR A 3 -25.96 -39.53 55.78
CA THR A 3 -24.78 -39.03 55.05
C THR A 3 -23.77 -40.13 54.72
N GLY A 4 -23.46 -40.99 55.68
CA GLY A 4 -22.50 -42.10 55.53
C GLY A 4 -22.78 -43.08 54.39
N LYS A 5 -24.02 -43.18 53.87
CA LYS A 5 -24.32 -43.99 52.68
C LYS A 5 -23.92 -43.34 51.36
N LEU A 6 -23.93 -42.01 51.29
CA LEU A 6 -23.43 -41.28 50.13
C LEU A 6 -21.89 -41.26 50.16
N GLU A 7 -21.33 -41.04 51.35
CA GLU A 7 -19.90 -41.02 51.62
C GLU A 7 -19.22 -42.36 51.32
N SER A 8 -19.85 -43.50 51.66
CA SER A 8 -19.34 -44.83 51.30
C SER A 8 -19.32 -45.06 49.79
N VAL A 9 -20.35 -44.64 49.06
CA VAL A 9 -20.39 -44.79 47.59
C VAL A 9 -19.34 -43.90 46.93
N ILE A 10 -19.20 -42.65 47.37
CA ILE A 10 -18.14 -41.75 46.88
C ILE A 10 -16.75 -42.34 47.15
N HIS A 11 -16.53 -42.95 48.32
CA HIS A 11 -15.27 -43.62 48.65
C HIS A 11 -15.01 -44.83 47.75
N ASN A 12 -15.97 -45.76 47.61
CA ASN A 12 -15.86 -46.92 46.73
C ASN A 12 -15.50 -46.51 45.29
N CYS A 13 -16.24 -45.54 44.73
CA CYS A 13 -16.01 -45.07 43.37
C CYS A 13 -14.64 -44.42 43.20
N ALA A 14 -14.17 -43.63 44.17
CA ALA A 14 -12.83 -43.06 44.15
C ALA A 14 -11.75 -44.16 44.21
N SER A 15 -11.88 -45.13 45.13
CA SER A 15 -10.95 -46.25 45.28
C SER A 15 -10.89 -47.17 44.04
N PHE A 16 -11.98 -47.29 43.28
CA PHE A 16 -12.00 -47.99 41.98
C PHE A 16 -11.30 -47.20 40.86
N LEU A 17 -11.47 -45.86 40.84
CA LEU A 17 -10.97 -44.99 39.78
C LEU A 17 -9.49 -44.63 39.92
N VAL A 18 -9.00 -44.33 41.13
CA VAL A 18 -7.63 -43.83 41.36
C VAL A 18 -6.57 -44.74 40.72
N PRO A 19 -6.58 -46.08 40.89
CA PRO A 19 -5.58 -46.95 40.27
C PRO A 19 -5.62 -46.90 38.74
N GLN A 20 -6.80 -46.82 38.14
CA GLN A 20 -6.97 -46.85 36.68
C GLN A 20 -6.57 -45.52 36.03
N LEU A 21 -6.98 -44.39 36.61
CA LEU A 21 -6.59 -43.07 36.12
C LEU A 21 -5.09 -42.80 36.35
N THR A 22 -4.52 -43.26 37.47
CA THR A 22 -3.08 -43.15 37.75
C THR A 22 -2.24 -44.04 36.83
N ALA A 23 -2.70 -45.25 36.50
CA ALA A 23 -2.04 -46.13 35.53
C ALA A 23 -1.98 -45.48 34.14
N ILE A 24 -3.12 -44.97 33.63
CA ILE A 24 -3.17 -44.20 32.38
C ILE A 24 -2.21 -43.02 32.46
N SER A 25 -2.30 -42.21 33.51
CA SER A 25 -1.53 -40.97 33.66
C SER A 25 -0.01 -41.18 33.72
N ASN A 26 0.45 -42.28 34.30
CA ASN A 26 1.88 -42.63 34.33
C ASN A 26 2.42 -43.02 32.94
N ASP A 27 1.64 -43.75 32.13
CA ASP A 27 2.01 -44.15 30.77
C ASP A 27 2.16 -42.93 29.84
N VAL A 28 1.29 -41.92 30.01
CA VAL A 28 1.27 -40.70 29.20
C VAL A 28 1.97 -39.49 29.84
N ARG A 29 2.69 -39.68 30.98
CA ARG A 29 3.16 -38.60 31.86
C ARG A 29 3.87 -37.46 31.13
N THR A 30 4.75 -37.80 30.19
CA THR A 30 5.60 -36.83 29.47
C THR A 30 4.89 -36.15 28.29
N THR A 31 3.78 -36.71 27.79
CA THR A 31 3.09 -36.24 26.60
C THR A 31 1.80 -35.49 26.90
N ILE A 32 1.04 -35.90 27.93
CA ILE A 32 -0.30 -35.36 28.21
C ILE A 32 -0.35 -33.83 28.39
N LEU A 33 0.68 -33.23 28.98
CA LEU A 33 0.76 -31.78 29.15
C LEU A 33 0.97 -31.00 27.83
N THR A 34 1.19 -31.71 26.71
CA THR A 34 1.43 -31.17 25.37
C THR A 34 0.51 -31.73 24.27
N LYS A 35 -0.19 -32.85 24.54
CA LYS A 35 -1.24 -33.42 23.69
C LYS A 35 -2.36 -34.01 24.58
N PRO A 36 -3.62 -33.56 24.46
CA PRO A 36 -4.75 -34.19 25.15
C PRO A 36 -4.93 -35.66 24.77
N LEU A 37 -5.53 -36.44 25.66
CA LEU A 37 -5.84 -37.84 25.44
C LEU A 37 -6.98 -38.05 24.44
N GLU A 38 -6.93 -39.18 23.75
CA GLU A 38 -7.99 -39.63 22.85
C GLU A 38 -9.01 -40.46 23.66
N SER A 39 -10.27 -40.49 23.22
CA SER A 39 -11.31 -41.25 23.93
C SER A 39 -10.99 -42.75 24.04
N THR A 40 -10.25 -43.27 23.06
CA THR A 40 -9.70 -44.65 22.98
C THR A 40 -8.72 -44.99 24.11
N THR A 41 -8.14 -44.01 24.80
CA THR A 41 -7.27 -44.24 25.96
C THR A 41 -8.07 -44.70 27.19
N PHE A 42 -9.39 -44.46 27.23
CA PHE A 42 -10.25 -44.82 28.35
C PHE A 42 -11.13 -46.03 28.01
N ASN A 43 -11.17 -47.01 28.93
CA ASN A 43 -12.07 -48.17 28.83
C ASN A 43 -13.55 -47.71 28.83
N ASP A 44 -14.38 -48.24 27.93
CA ASP A 44 -15.83 -47.97 27.87
C ASP A 44 -16.55 -48.16 29.22
N GLN A 45 -16.07 -49.08 30.07
CA GLN A 45 -16.61 -49.29 31.42
C GLN A 45 -16.38 -48.08 32.34
N LEU A 46 -15.25 -47.39 32.20
CA LEU A 46 -14.96 -46.14 32.89
C LEU A 46 -15.86 -45.02 32.36
N LEU A 47 -15.88 -44.84 31.03
CA LEU A 47 -16.63 -43.78 30.36
C LEU A 47 -18.15 -43.90 30.58
N THR A 48 -18.69 -45.11 30.71
CA THR A 48 -20.12 -45.38 30.98
C THR A 48 -20.49 -45.43 32.47
N PHE A 49 -19.59 -44.96 33.36
CA PHE A 49 -19.82 -44.80 34.80
C PHE A 49 -20.14 -46.10 35.58
N LYS A 50 -19.68 -47.25 35.09
CA LYS A 50 -19.94 -48.57 35.71
C LYS A 50 -18.89 -48.91 36.78
N TRP A 51 -18.80 -48.08 37.81
CA TRP A 51 -17.75 -48.16 38.84
C TRP A 51 -18.20 -48.88 40.13
N ASP A 52 -19.45 -48.66 40.54
CA ASP A 52 -20.11 -49.32 41.69
C ASP A 52 -21.61 -49.41 41.34
N ASP A 53 -22.22 -50.60 41.46
CA ASP A 53 -23.66 -50.80 41.22
C ASP A 53 -24.52 -49.86 42.09
N SER A 54 -24.00 -49.43 43.24
CA SER A 54 -24.63 -48.47 44.16
C SER A 54 -24.87 -47.09 43.53
N ILE A 55 -24.16 -46.70 42.47
CA ILE A 55 -24.42 -45.45 41.72
C ILE A 55 -25.85 -45.45 41.17
N SER A 56 -26.34 -46.62 40.73
CA SER A 56 -27.71 -46.76 40.21
C SER A 56 -28.80 -46.40 41.23
N GLN A 57 -28.51 -46.47 42.53
CA GLN A 57 -29.47 -46.09 43.58
C GLN A 57 -29.71 -44.58 43.64
N PHE A 58 -28.90 -43.79 42.93
CA PHE A 58 -28.93 -42.32 42.92
C PHE A 58 -29.24 -41.74 41.53
N GLU A 59 -30.08 -42.41 40.72
CA GLU A 59 -30.36 -42.05 39.33
C GLU A 59 -30.65 -40.57 39.03
N LYS A 60 -31.20 -39.81 39.99
CA LYS A 60 -31.54 -38.38 39.81
C LYS A 60 -30.39 -37.41 40.11
N ASN A 61 -29.30 -37.90 40.71
CA ASN A 61 -28.14 -37.13 41.17
C ASN A 61 -26.80 -37.70 40.65
N GLN A 62 -26.81 -38.63 39.69
CA GLN A 62 -25.62 -39.34 39.22
C GLN A 62 -24.49 -38.39 38.79
N ASP A 63 -24.80 -37.38 37.96
CA ASP A 63 -23.83 -36.40 37.47
C ASP A 63 -23.18 -35.59 38.63
N ASN A 64 -23.93 -35.30 39.70
CA ASN A 64 -23.41 -34.66 40.91
C ASN A 64 -22.50 -35.60 41.72
N ILE A 65 -22.79 -36.90 41.76
CA ILE A 65 -21.93 -37.90 42.43
C ILE A 65 -20.63 -38.09 41.66
N ILE A 66 -20.69 -38.14 40.33
CA ILE A 66 -19.52 -38.14 39.44
C ILE A 66 -18.65 -36.91 39.71
N SER A 67 -19.26 -35.72 39.77
CA SER A 67 -18.55 -34.48 40.15
C SER A 67 -17.85 -34.61 41.51
N LEU A 68 -18.55 -35.09 42.54
CA LEU A 68 -17.98 -35.25 43.89
C LEU A 68 -16.85 -36.29 43.95
N VAL A 69 -16.96 -37.39 43.19
CA VAL A 69 -15.91 -38.42 43.10
C VAL A 69 -14.66 -37.86 42.41
N LEU A 70 -14.80 -37.23 41.24
CA LEU A 70 -13.65 -36.65 40.52
C LEU A 70 -13.00 -35.51 41.34
N LYS A 71 -13.79 -34.65 41.99
CA LYS A 71 -13.28 -33.63 42.92
C LYS A 71 -12.52 -34.25 44.10
N ARG A 72 -13.06 -35.31 44.72
CA ARG A 72 -12.39 -36.03 45.82
C ARG A 72 -11.03 -36.58 45.39
N ILE A 73 -10.95 -37.21 44.22
CA ILE A 73 -9.69 -37.74 43.66
C ILE A 73 -8.65 -36.62 43.53
N ILE A 74 -9.04 -35.44 43.05
CA ILE A 74 -8.14 -34.28 42.95
C ILE A 74 -7.66 -33.82 44.33
N ILE A 75 -8.54 -33.74 45.36
CA ILE A 75 -8.11 -33.38 46.73
C ILE A 75 -7.07 -34.38 47.24
N GLU A 76 -7.40 -35.68 47.21
CA GLU A 76 -6.60 -36.73 47.86
C GLU A 76 -5.22 -36.89 47.20
N ASN A 77 -5.10 -36.62 45.89
CA ASN A 77 -3.84 -36.72 45.15
C ASN A 77 -3.04 -35.39 45.06
N LEU A 78 -3.68 -34.22 45.17
CA LEU A 78 -2.95 -32.94 45.25
C LEU A 78 -2.53 -32.58 46.68
N SER A 79 -3.45 -32.72 47.64
CA SER A 79 -3.27 -32.26 49.03
C SER A 79 -2.40 -33.18 49.89
N THR A 80 -2.03 -34.35 49.38
CA THR A 80 -1.03 -35.23 50.01
C THR A 80 0.33 -34.53 50.06
N PRO A 81 0.93 -34.31 51.24
CA PRO A 81 2.19 -33.58 51.37
C PRO A 81 3.37 -34.32 50.73
N LEU A 82 4.45 -33.60 50.46
CA LEU A 82 5.73 -34.15 49.98
C LEU A 82 6.54 -34.73 51.16
N ASP A 83 5.94 -35.66 51.90
CA ASP A 83 6.58 -36.33 53.02
C ASP A 83 7.58 -37.39 52.50
N HIS A 84 8.84 -36.99 52.38
CA HIS A 84 9.93 -37.83 51.88
C HIS A 84 10.14 -39.15 52.65
N ASP A 85 9.61 -39.27 53.87
CA ASP A 85 9.81 -40.42 54.76
C ASP A 85 8.71 -41.51 54.67
N HIS A 86 7.60 -41.26 53.96
CA HIS A 86 6.41 -42.15 53.96
C HIS A 86 5.83 -42.44 52.55
N VAL A 87 6.70 -42.86 51.62
CA VAL A 87 6.27 -43.71 50.51
C VAL A 87 6.17 -45.17 51.03
N PRO A 88 5.10 -45.94 50.75
CA PRO A 88 5.03 -47.34 51.15
C PRO A 88 6.15 -48.18 50.51
N ASN A 89 6.90 -48.93 51.34
CA ASN A 89 8.16 -49.57 50.97
C ASN A 89 8.08 -50.70 49.90
N ASP A 90 6.90 -51.07 49.41
CA ASP A 90 6.72 -52.29 48.60
C ASP A 90 6.82 -52.08 47.07
N GLU A 91 6.83 -50.83 46.55
CA GLU A 91 6.92 -50.57 45.08
C GLU A 91 7.93 -49.48 44.65
N PHE A 92 8.59 -48.76 45.57
CA PHE A 92 9.35 -47.53 45.23
C PHE A 92 10.83 -47.49 45.66
N GLU A 93 11.41 -48.60 46.14
CA GLU A 93 12.86 -48.69 46.38
C GLU A 93 13.64 -48.93 45.05
N GLY A 94 14.03 -47.86 44.34
CA GLY A 94 14.87 -48.01 43.15
C GLY A 94 15.38 -46.73 42.49
N GLU A 95 14.56 -45.69 42.37
CA GLU A 95 14.90 -44.47 41.62
C GLU A 95 14.78 -43.21 42.48
N GLY A 96 15.81 -42.35 42.43
CA GLY A 96 15.83 -41.08 43.16
C GLY A 96 14.97 -40.01 42.50
N TYR A 97 13.65 -40.12 42.61
CA TYR A 97 12.71 -39.15 42.06
C TYR A 97 12.95 -37.75 42.61
N THR A 98 13.03 -36.77 41.71
CA THR A 98 13.17 -35.37 42.08
C THR A 98 11.83 -34.80 42.57
N THR A 99 11.87 -33.65 43.25
CA THR A 99 10.63 -32.91 43.58
C THR A 99 9.85 -32.53 42.32
N ASP A 100 10.54 -32.27 41.21
CA ASP A 100 9.89 -31.99 39.92
C ASP A 100 9.16 -33.22 39.34
N ASP A 101 9.66 -34.45 39.54
CA ASP A 101 9.00 -35.69 39.11
C ASP A 101 7.64 -35.90 39.77
N ILE A 102 7.57 -35.62 41.08
CA ILE A 102 6.34 -35.80 41.86
C ILE A 102 5.30 -34.75 41.44
N VAL A 103 5.74 -33.51 41.19
CA VAL A 103 4.90 -32.45 40.62
C VAL A 103 4.38 -32.86 39.25
N GLU A 104 5.22 -33.38 38.35
CA GLU A 104 4.77 -33.81 37.03
C GLU A 104 3.75 -34.96 37.09
N ARG A 105 3.93 -35.95 37.97
CA ARG A 105 2.92 -37.00 38.22
C ARG A 105 1.59 -36.41 38.68
N LYS A 106 1.60 -35.45 39.63
CA LYS A 106 0.39 -34.74 40.09
C LYS A 106 -0.29 -33.95 38.94
N LEU A 107 0.48 -33.23 38.13
CA LEU A 107 -0.04 -32.44 37.01
C LEU A 107 -0.62 -33.32 35.88
N ALA A 108 0.05 -34.43 35.55
CA ALA A 108 -0.43 -35.39 34.58
C ALA A 108 -1.78 -35.98 35.01
N LEU A 109 -1.94 -36.34 36.30
CA LEU A 109 -3.19 -36.91 36.80
C LEU A 109 -4.35 -35.91 36.72
N CYS A 110 -4.10 -34.63 37.00
CA CYS A 110 -5.10 -33.57 36.83
C CYS A 110 -5.54 -33.40 35.38
N ALA A 111 -4.62 -33.48 34.41
CA ALA A 111 -4.95 -33.47 32.99
C ALA A 111 -5.76 -34.73 32.60
N THR A 112 -5.37 -35.93 33.05
CA THR A 112 -6.10 -37.18 32.80
C THR A 112 -7.54 -37.13 33.32
N ILE A 113 -7.79 -36.49 34.47
CA ILE A 113 -9.12 -36.34 35.06
C ILE A 113 -9.99 -35.35 34.27
N LEU A 114 -9.40 -34.28 33.72
CA LEU A 114 -10.12 -33.31 32.88
C LEU A 114 -10.46 -33.90 31.51
N ASP A 115 -9.51 -34.55 30.84
CA ASP A 115 -9.73 -35.28 29.58
C ASP A 115 -10.82 -36.36 29.77
N PHE A 116 -10.77 -37.11 30.88
CA PHE A 116 -11.80 -38.09 31.23
C PHE A 116 -13.18 -37.44 31.40
N CYS A 117 -13.27 -36.28 32.06
CA CYS A 117 -14.52 -35.53 32.20
C CYS A 117 -15.05 -35.05 30.84
N TYR A 118 -14.18 -34.61 29.93
CA TYR A 118 -14.57 -34.20 28.58
C TYR A 118 -15.05 -35.37 27.72
N HIS A 119 -14.36 -36.51 27.73
CA HIS A 119 -14.74 -37.69 26.93
C HIS A 119 -15.98 -38.41 27.47
N SER A 120 -16.18 -38.46 28.78
CA SER A 120 -17.36 -39.07 29.40
C SER A 120 -18.67 -38.28 29.19
N ARG A 121 -18.61 -37.07 28.60
CA ARG A 121 -19.77 -36.16 28.42
C ARG A 121 -21.01 -36.79 27.79
N LYS A 122 -20.83 -37.70 26.82
CA LYS A 122 -21.93 -38.36 26.10
C LYS A 122 -22.75 -39.33 26.98
N ASN A 123 -22.20 -39.72 28.13
CA ASN A 123 -22.83 -40.64 29.08
C ASN A 123 -23.44 -39.94 30.30
N MET A 124 -23.28 -38.62 30.44
CA MET A 124 -23.89 -37.82 31.51
C MET A 124 -25.42 -37.79 31.34
N LYS A 125 -26.20 -37.80 32.43
CA LYS A 125 -27.66 -37.80 32.34
C LYS A 125 -28.22 -36.48 31.82
N ILE A 126 -27.59 -35.38 32.20
CA ILE A 126 -27.83 -34.06 31.64
C ILE A 126 -26.55 -33.67 30.89
N ILE A 127 -26.55 -33.75 29.56
CA ILE A 127 -25.37 -33.45 28.74
C ILE A 127 -24.79 -32.08 29.12
N SER A 128 -25.60 -31.02 29.20
CA SER A 128 -25.14 -29.67 29.57
C SER A 128 -24.57 -29.52 31.01
N SER A 129 -24.61 -30.56 31.84
CA SER A 129 -23.92 -30.56 33.14
C SER A 129 -22.41 -30.78 33.02
N TRP A 130 -21.93 -31.48 31.97
CA TRP A 130 -20.52 -31.83 31.81
C TRP A 130 -19.62 -30.58 31.85
N LEU A 131 -20.05 -29.52 31.17
CA LEU A 131 -19.30 -28.26 31.06
C LEU A 131 -19.18 -27.58 32.42
N SER A 132 -20.23 -27.61 33.25
CA SER A 132 -20.19 -27.05 34.61
C SER A 132 -19.26 -27.85 35.52
N ILE A 133 -19.27 -29.19 35.41
CA ILE A 133 -18.36 -30.07 36.15
C ILE A 133 -16.90 -29.84 35.71
N TYR A 134 -16.65 -29.66 34.42
CA TYR A 134 -15.33 -29.42 33.86
C TYR A 134 -14.73 -28.07 34.30
N PHE A 135 -15.50 -26.98 34.24
CA PHE A 135 -15.11 -25.67 34.79
C PHE A 135 -14.86 -25.73 36.31
N ASP A 136 -15.65 -26.51 37.06
CA ASP A 136 -15.44 -26.76 38.49
C ASP A 136 -14.12 -27.49 38.76
N LEU A 137 -13.86 -28.60 38.08
CA LEU A 137 -12.64 -29.40 38.24
C LEU A 137 -11.40 -28.58 37.88
N PHE A 138 -11.42 -27.82 36.79
CA PHE A 138 -10.29 -26.97 36.40
C PHE A 138 -10.00 -25.88 37.43
N THR A 139 -11.03 -25.18 37.91
CA THR A 139 -10.88 -24.16 38.97
C THR A 139 -10.25 -24.77 40.22
N MET A 140 -10.72 -25.95 40.60
CA MET A 140 -10.23 -26.69 41.77
C MET A 140 -8.77 -27.15 41.62
N VAL A 141 -8.33 -27.51 40.41
CA VAL A 141 -6.90 -27.77 40.13
C VAL A 141 -6.11 -26.46 40.26
N THR A 142 -6.57 -25.34 39.70
CA THR A 142 -5.85 -24.06 39.79
C THR A 142 -5.76 -23.52 41.22
N ASP A 143 -6.69 -23.88 42.10
CA ASP A 143 -6.71 -23.46 43.51
C ASP A 143 -5.85 -24.32 44.44
N LEU A 144 -5.57 -25.57 44.04
CA LEU A 144 -4.78 -26.54 44.83
C LEU A 144 -3.29 -26.59 44.44
N LEU A 145 -2.94 -26.07 43.26
CA LEU A 145 -1.55 -25.97 42.79
C LEU A 145 -0.86 -24.70 43.31
N THR A 146 0.45 -24.76 43.57
CA THR A 146 1.19 -23.61 44.10
C THR A 146 1.39 -22.51 43.05
N TRP A 147 0.94 -21.31 43.40
CA TRP A 147 1.10 -20.11 42.58
C TRP A 147 2.53 -19.54 42.70
N PRO A 148 3.18 -19.09 41.61
CA PRO A 148 2.80 -19.24 40.21
C PRO A 148 3.38 -20.50 39.54
N LYS A 149 4.31 -21.23 40.20
CA LYS A 149 5.24 -22.17 39.54
C LYS A 149 4.56 -23.41 38.96
N GLU A 150 3.77 -24.12 39.74
CA GLU A 150 3.13 -25.38 39.29
C GLU A 150 2.02 -25.09 38.27
N ILE A 151 1.25 -24.02 38.50
CA ILE A 151 0.21 -23.57 37.57
C ILE A 151 0.84 -23.17 36.22
N LEU A 152 2.01 -22.53 36.21
CA LEU A 152 2.74 -22.21 34.97
C LEU A 152 3.25 -23.45 34.21
N LYS A 153 3.56 -24.57 34.88
CA LYS A 153 3.83 -25.86 34.22
C LYS A 153 2.53 -26.42 33.61
N PHE A 154 1.47 -26.50 34.43
CA PHE A 154 0.15 -26.99 34.05
C PHE A 154 -0.50 -26.20 32.90
N TRP A 155 -0.18 -24.90 32.77
CA TRP A 155 -0.77 -24.03 31.75
C TRP A 155 -0.52 -24.48 30.30
N THR A 156 0.47 -25.34 30.08
CA THR A 156 0.74 -25.97 28.78
C THR A 156 -0.47 -26.80 28.32
N TYR A 157 -1.05 -27.58 29.25
CA TYR A 157 -2.30 -28.33 29.05
C TYR A 157 -3.50 -27.38 28.94
N ALA A 158 -3.64 -26.43 29.88
CA ALA A 158 -4.78 -25.50 29.92
C ALA A 158 -4.99 -24.70 28.61
N LYS A 159 -3.88 -24.39 27.91
CA LYS A 159 -3.90 -23.71 26.60
C LYS A 159 -4.45 -24.59 25.47
N LEU A 160 -4.32 -25.92 25.56
CA LEU A 160 -4.84 -26.89 24.59
C LEU A 160 -6.33 -27.16 24.88
N ALA A 161 -6.65 -27.40 26.16
CA ALA A 161 -8.00 -27.53 26.70
C ALA A 161 -8.94 -26.33 26.41
N LEU A 162 -8.40 -25.16 26.03
CA LEU A 162 -9.17 -23.96 25.64
C LEU A 162 -10.28 -24.24 24.60
N ILE A 163 -10.09 -25.23 23.72
CA ILE A 163 -11.11 -25.65 22.75
C ILE A 163 -12.30 -26.33 23.44
N GLU A 164 -12.04 -27.14 24.46
CA GLU A 164 -13.04 -27.88 25.24
C GLU A 164 -13.87 -26.94 26.10
N PHE A 165 -13.27 -25.95 26.77
CA PHE A 165 -14.02 -24.92 27.51
C PHE A 165 -15.01 -24.13 26.63
N LYS A 166 -14.75 -24.05 25.32
CA LYS A 166 -15.60 -23.36 24.33
C LYS A 166 -16.56 -24.30 23.59
N ALA A 167 -16.48 -25.61 23.83
CA ALA A 167 -17.37 -26.57 23.20
C ALA A 167 -18.82 -26.28 23.60
N ASN A 168 -19.75 -26.44 22.65
CA ASN A 168 -21.15 -26.14 22.89
C ASN A 168 -21.81 -27.26 23.72
N ASN A 169 -22.94 -26.96 24.37
CA ASN A 169 -23.73 -27.95 25.11
C ASN A 169 -24.45 -29.00 24.23
N ASN A 170 -24.19 -28.99 22.91
CA ASN A 170 -24.83 -29.85 21.92
C ASN A 170 -23.86 -30.96 21.51
N ASP A 171 -24.38 -32.17 21.34
CA ASP A 171 -23.59 -33.42 21.29
C ASP A 171 -22.69 -33.59 20.04
N ASP A 172 -23.04 -32.90 18.94
CA ASP A 172 -22.53 -33.15 17.58
C ASP A 172 -21.98 -31.89 16.87
N ASN A 173 -21.32 -30.97 17.57
CA ASN A 173 -20.57 -29.90 16.90
C ASN A 173 -19.14 -29.75 17.47
N ASP A 174 -18.15 -29.96 16.62
CA ASP A 174 -16.79 -29.47 16.82
C ASP A 174 -16.80 -27.94 17.01
N TYR A 175 -15.81 -27.42 17.74
CA TYR A 175 -15.67 -25.98 17.98
C TYR A 175 -15.37 -25.24 16.66
N LYS A 176 -16.40 -24.60 16.09
CA LYS A 176 -16.34 -23.86 14.82
C LYS A 176 -15.55 -22.54 14.86
N GLY A 177 -14.84 -22.23 15.96
CA GLY A 177 -14.15 -20.95 16.16
C GLY A 177 -14.93 -19.89 16.95
N LEU A 178 -16.26 -20.02 17.08
CA LEU A 178 -17.09 -19.12 17.91
C LEU A 178 -17.34 -19.72 19.30
N SER A 179 -17.22 -18.88 20.34
CA SER A 179 -17.56 -19.23 21.73
C SER A 179 -18.99 -18.78 22.06
N ASN A 180 -19.76 -19.67 22.70
CA ASN A 180 -21.11 -19.37 23.19
C ASN A 180 -21.13 -18.94 24.67
N LEU A 181 -19.96 -18.76 25.29
CA LEU A 181 -19.84 -18.35 26.69
C LEU A 181 -20.23 -16.88 26.89
N ILE A 182 -20.91 -16.61 28.01
CA ILE A 182 -21.40 -15.28 28.39
C ILE A 182 -21.08 -15.09 29.88
N SER A 183 -20.46 -13.95 30.23
CA SER A 183 -19.91 -13.68 31.56
C SER A 183 -20.89 -13.89 32.72
N TYR A 184 -22.15 -13.47 32.59
CA TYR A 184 -23.16 -13.54 33.66
C TYR A 184 -23.96 -14.85 33.70
N LYS A 185 -23.59 -15.88 32.94
CA LYS A 185 -24.27 -17.19 32.92
C LYS A 185 -23.37 -18.31 33.46
N ALA A 186 -23.99 -19.35 33.98
CA ALA A 186 -23.31 -20.61 34.24
C ALA A 186 -22.77 -21.21 32.90
N PRO A 187 -21.58 -21.82 32.90
CA PRO A 187 -20.71 -22.10 34.05
C PRO A 187 -19.81 -20.92 34.47
N LEU A 188 -19.68 -19.89 33.64
CA LEU A 188 -18.60 -18.91 33.73
C LEU A 188 -18.75 -17.89 34.86
N SER A 189 -19.98 -17.54 35.28
CA SER A 189 -20.25 -16.42 36.18
C SER A 189 -19.53 -16.43 37.52
N GLU A 190 -19.42 -17.59 38.16
CA GLU A 190 -18.69 -17.70 39.43
C GLU A 190 -17.18 -17.83 39.20
N LYS A 191 -16.76 -18.48 38.12
CA LYS A 191 -15.34 -18.72 37.82
C LYS A 191 -14.62 -17.47 37.33
N LEU A 192 -15.28 -16.68 36.47
CA LEU A 192 -14.80 -15.37 36.05
C LEU A 192 -14.66 -14.41 37.24
N ARG A 193 -15.60 -14.45 38.19
CA ARG A 193 -15.47 -13.69 39.44
C ARG A 193 -14.26 -14.14 40.24
N HIS A 194 -14.09 -15.44 40.46
CA HIS A 194 -12.97 -16.02 41.22
C HIS A 194 -11.61 -15.71 40.58
N TRP A 195 -11.46 -15.92 39.27
CA TRP A 195 -10.22 -15.58 38.55
C TRP A 195 -9.93 -14.08 38.56
N ASN A 196 -10.95 -13.22 38.49
CA ASN A 196 -10.77 -11.78 38.70
C ASN A 196 -10.36 -11.45 40.14
N GLU A 197 -10.89 -12.13 41.16
CA GLU A 197 -10.45 -11.95 42.55
C GLU A 197 -8.98 -12.39 42.73
N LEU A 198 -8.53 -13.47 42.09
CA LEU A 198 -7.11 -13.87 42.03
C LEU A 198 -6.22 -12.82 41.34
N ILE A 199 -6.61 -12.28 40.18
CA ILE A 199 -5.85 -11.22 39.48
C ILE A 199 -5.76 -9.96 40.36
N ASN A 200 -6.87 -9.55 40.99
CA ASN A 200 -6.92 -8.40 41.89
C ASN A 200 -6.05 -8.57 43.16
N LEU A 201 -5.73 -9.80 43.58
CA LEU A 201 -4.78 -10.04 44.68
C LEU A 201 -3.33 -9.79 44.24
N LEU A 202 -2.98 -10.11 43.00
CA LEU A 202 -1.64 -9.81 42.43
C LEU A 202 -1.44 -8.30 42.28
N ASP A 203 -2.47 -7.60 41.81
CA ASP A 203 -2.43 -6.13 41.61
C ASP A 203 -2.46 -5.34 42.92
N ARG A 204 -2.72 -6.00 44.07
CA ARG A 204 -2.50 -5.43 45.41
C ARG A 204 -1.09 -5.68 45.95
N ASN A 205 -0.38 -6.65 45.37
CA ASN A 205 0.93 -7.12 45.82
C ASN A 205 2.09 -6.66 44.91
N GLU A 206 1.88 -5.58 44.14
CA GLU A 206 2.82 -5.00 43.14
C GLU A 206 4.30 -5.08 43.52
N ASN A 207 4.65 -4.72 44.77
CA ASN A 207 6.02 -4.64 45.27
C ASN A 207 6.77 -5.99 45.38
N PHE A 208 6.06 -7.13 45.33
CA PHE A 208 6.62 -8.47 45.51
C PHE A 208 6.34 -9.43 44.34
N ASN A 209 5.74 -8.94 43.25
CA ASN A 209 5.42 -9.75 42.07
C ASN A 209 6.70 -10.07 41.26
N THR A 210 7.20 -11.30 41.34
CA THR A 210 8.31 -11.78 40.50
C THR A 210 7.88 -11.88 39.02
N PRO A 211 8.81 -11.98 38.04
CA PRO A 211 8.47 -12.16 36.62
C PRO A 211 7.56 -13.37 36.35
N LEU A 212 7.60 -14.41 37.20
CA LEU A 212 6.69 -15.55 37.12
C LEU A 212 5.24 -15.17 37.48
N HIS A 213 5.02 -14.24 38.42
CA HIS A 213 3.69 -13.73 38.76
C HIS A 213 3.09 -12.94 37.59
N PHE A 214 3.86 -12.04 36.97
CA PHE A 214 3.41 -11.31 35.77
C PHE A 214 3.17 -12.23 34.57
N LYS A 215 4.05 -13.23 34.35
CA LYS A 215 3.85 -14.26 33.33
C LYS A 215 2.55 -15.04 33.56
N MET A 216 2.25 -15.39 34.82
CA MET A 216 1.03 -16.13 35.18
C MET A 216 -0.24 -15.25 35.07
N LYS A 217 -0.18 -13.99 35.52
CA LYS A 217 -1.27 -13.01 35.31
C LYS A 217 -1.62 -12.88 33.83
N TYR A 218 -0.63 -12.60 32.98
CA TYR A 218 -0.82 -12.52 31.52
C TYR A 218 -1.44 -13.80 30.93
N LYS A 219 -1.04 -14.98 31.42
CA LYS A 219 -1.60 -16.27 30.96
C LYS A 219 -3.08 -16.42 31.33
N LEU A 220 -3.47 -16.05 32.54
CA LEU A 220 -4.85 -16.09 33.01
C LEU A 220 -5.74 -15.04 32.32
N GLU A 221 -5.27 -13.79 32.24
CA GLU A 221 -5.96 -12.71 31.50
C GLU A 221 -6.18 -13.07 30.03
N LYS A 222 -5.15 -13.60 29.35
CA LYS A 222 -5.25 -14.06 27.97
C LYS A 222 -6.27 -15.19 27.82
N PHE A 223 -6.27 -16.18 28.71
CA PHE A 223 -7.22 -17.30 28.66
C PHE A 223 -8.67 -16.82 28.86
N VAL A 224 -8.91 -15.94 29.84
CA VAL A 224 -10.24 -15.32 30.07
C VAL A 224 -10.69 -14.51 28.85
N SER A 225 -9.79 -13.73 28.24
CA SER A 225 -10.11 -12.93 27.05
C SER A 225 -10.30 -13.78 25.79
N GLU A 226 -9.58 -14.90 25.65
CA GLU A 226 -9.77 -15.86 24.56
C GLU A 226 -11.03 -16.73 24.75
N LEU A 227 -11.47 -17.01 25.98
CA LEU A 227 -12.72 -17.74 26.28
C LEU A 227 -13.98 -17.00 25.80
N LEU A 228 -14.01 -15.68 25.99
CA LEU A 228 -15.14 -14.83 25.65
C LEU A 228 -15.08 -14.32 24.19
N PRO A 229 -16.23 -14.07 23.54
CA PRO A 229 -16.26 -13.31 22.28
C PRO A 229 -15.65 -11.91 22.42
N ILE A 230 -15.04 -11.37 21.36
CA ILE A 230 -14.45 -10.01 21.37
C ILE A 230 -15.52 -8.93 21.65
N TYR A 231 -16.74 -9.14 21.18
CA TYR A 231 -17.87 -8.22 21.36
C TYR A 231 -18.60 -8.39 22.71
N GLU A 232 -18.15 -9.29 23.59
CA GLU A 232 -18.82 -9.58 24.86
C GLU A 232 -18.56 -8.46 25.87
N GLU A 233 -19.60 -8.10 26.64
CA GLU A 233 -19.64 -6.86 27.42
C GLU A 233 -18.60 -6.73 28.54
N SER A 234 -17.96 -7.83 28.93
CA SER A 234 -16.89 -7.89 29.94
C SER A 234 -15.49 -8.08 29.33
N ASN A 235 -15.39 -8.51 28.06
CA ASN A 235 -14.12 -8.72 27.37
C ASN A 235 -13.46 -7.39 26.91
N PHE A 236 -14.16 -6.25 27.03
CA PHE A 236 -13.59 -4.92 26.83
C PHE A 236 -13.91 -3.96 27.98
N ASN A 237 -12.91 -3.17 28.41
CA ASN A 237 -13.07 -2.19 29.50
C ASN A 237 -14.09 -1.09 29.12
N ARG A 238 -15.27 -1.13 29.76
CA ARG A 238 -16.37 -0.17 29.60
C ARG A 238 -16.35 1.05 30.52
N SER A 239 -15.58 1.04 31.61
CA SER A 239 -15.50 2.19 32.53
C SER A 239 -14.66 3.34 31.97
N LEU A 240 -13.91 3.11 30.88
CA LEU A 240 -13.08 4.11 30.21
C LEU A 240 -12.03 4.75 31.14
N ILE A 241 -11.65 4.04 32.21
CA ILE A 241 -10.63 4.48 33.15
C ILE A 241 -9.30 4.61 32.42
N ILE A 242 -8.75 5.81 32.44
CA ILE A 242 -7.37 6.11 32.02
C ILE A 242 -6.46 5.68 33.17
N SER A 243 -5.49 4.80 32.90
CA SER A 243 -4.63 4.25 33.96
C SER A 243 -3.81 5.35 34.63
N GLN A 244 -3.89 5.39 35.96
CA GLN A 244 -3.14 6.32 36.80
C GLN A 244 -1.76 5.75 37.20
N ASP A 245 -1.46 4.52 36.79
CA ASP A 245 -0.34 3.71 37.27
C ASP A 245 1.00 4.11 36.64
N GLN A 246 1.02 5.03 35.68
CA GLN A 246 2.26 5.50 35.06
C GLN A 246 3.21 6.16 36.06
N LEU A 247 2.68 6.76 37.14
CA LEU A 247 3.48 7.30 38.24
C LEU A 247 4.10 6.22 39.14
N LYS A 248 3.59 4.98 39.09
CA LYS A 248 4.20 3.80 39.74
C LYS A 248 5.34 3.19 38.90
N SER A 249 5.63 3.71 37.70
CA SER A 249 6.77 3.27 36.88
C SER A 249 8.08 3.62 37.60
N GLY A 250 8.68 2.65 38.26
CA GLY A 250 9.90 2.86 39.04
C GLY A 250 9.86 2.06 40.32
N SER A 251 10.72 1.04 40.41
CA SER A 251 11.04 0.26 41.61
C SER A 251 10.80 1.02 42.92
N SER A 252 10.02 0.40 43.83
CA SER A 252 9.82 0.90 45.18
C SER A 252 11.11 0.91 46.03
N TRP A 253 12.14 0.21 45.57
CA TRP A 253 13.48 0.17 46.12
C TRP A 253 14.37 1.17 45.35
N ASN A 254 15.21 1.94 46.05
CA ASN A 254 16.01 3.07 45.53
C ASN A 254 15.24 4.38 45.22
N LYS A 255 14.11 4.64 45.89
CA LYS A 255 13.54 6.00 45.95
C LYS A 255 14.50 6.95 46.68
N ILE A 256 14.65 8.17 46.18
CA ILE A 256 15.35 9.25 46.89
C ILE A 256 14.30 10.11 47.58
N ASP A 257 14.36 10.25 48.92
CA ASP A 257 13.43 11.10 49.66
C ASP A 257 13.67 12.59 49.33
N ILE A 258 12.82 13.14 48.48
CA ILE A 258 12.76 14.58 48.15
C ILE A 258 12.18 15.40 49.34
N SER A 259 11.81 14.73 50.44
CA SER A 259 11.39 15.39 51.68
C SER A 259 12.52 16.28 52.22
N GLY A 260 12.22 17.56 52.41
CA GLY A 260 13.25 18.60 52.28
C GLY A 260 14.32 18.63 53.38
N LYS A 261 15.59 18.57 52.96
CA LYS A 261 16.72 19.24 53.64
C LYS A 261 17.91 19.51 52.72
N ASN A 262 18.25 18.58 51.82
CA ASN A 262 19.36 18.74 50.87
C ASN A 262 18.90 19.22 49.48
N ARG A 263 18.12 20.31 49.41
CA ARG A 263 17.85 20.99 48.12
C ARG A 263 19.12 21.70 47.65
N THR A 264 19.95 21.02 46.87
CA THR A 264 20.96 21.65 46.02
C THR A 264 20.28 22.36 44.85
N LEU A 265 19.62 23.48 45.15
CA LEU A 265 18.67 24.26 44.34
C LEU A 265 19.05 24.61 42.88
N ASN A 266 20.23 24.21 42.41
CA ASN A 266 20.81 24.53 41.11
C ASN A 266 21.21 23.28 40.29
N SER A 267 20.87 22.05 40.68
CA SER A 267 21.19 20.88 39.86
C SER A 267 20.21 20.77 38.67
N ARG A 268 20.77 20.66 37.45
CA ARG A 268 19.98 20.53 36.21
C ARG A 268 19.12 19.26 36.20
N ASN A 269 19.55 18.24 36.94
CA ASN A 269 18.88 16.95 37.06
C ASN A 269 17.60 17.08 37.89
N GLU A 270 17.66 17.75 39.05
CA GLU A 270 16.48 18.03 39.89
C GLU A 270 15.44 18.87 39.12
N MET A 271 15.87 19.91 38.38
CA MET A 271 14.95 20.73 37.59
C MET A 271 14.23 19.92 36.52
N PHE A 272 14.98 19.22 35.65
CA PHE A 272 14.37 18.40 34.59
C PHE A 272 13.46 17.28 35.15
N PHE A 273 13.82 16.69 36.30
CA PHE A 273 12.99 15.69 36.97
C PHE A 273 11.64 16.28 37.43
N ASN A 274 11.65 17.45 38.08
CA ASN A 274 10.43 18.11 38.51
C ASN A 274 9.56 18.53 37.32
N ASP A 275 10.16 19.12 36.28
CA ASP A 275 9.45 19.53 35.06
C ASP A 275 8.83 18.33 34.34
N TYR A 276 9.56 17.21 34.26
CA TYR A 276 9.09 15.95 33.68
C TYR A 276 7.92 15.36 34.49
N LEU A 277 8.06 15.23 35.82
CA LEU A 277 6.98 14.72 36.66
C LEU A 277 5.73 15.60 36.58
N TYR A 278 5.87 16.93 36.60
CA TYR A 278 4.73 17.84 36.47
C TYR A 278 3.94 17.63 35.17
N VAL A 279 4.62 17.33 34.06
CA VAL A 279 3.96 16.95 32.78
C VAL A 279 3.33 15.56 32.87
N VAL A 280 4.01 14.56 33.44
CA VAL A 280 3.46 13.20 33.57
C VAL A 280 2.23 13.18 34.48
N GLU A 281 2.27 13.83 35.63
CA GLU A 281 1.16 13.90 36.60
C GLU A 281 -0.07 14.60 36.01
N ASN A 282 0.10 15.82 35.48
CA ASN A 282 -1.03 16.64 35.06
C ASN A 282 -1.56 16.29 33.68
N LEU A 283 -0.69 16.06 32.68
CA LEU A 283 -1.11 15.79 31.30
C LEU A 283 -1.32 14.31 31.05
N ILE A 284 -0.32 13.47 31.34
CA ILE A 284 -0.31 12.07 30.86
C ILE A 284 -1.16 11.17 31.75
N THR A 285 -1.11 11.37 33.07
CA THR A 285 -1.83 10.58 34.08
C THR A 285 -3.28 11.08 34.27
N ASN A 286 -3.53 12.38 34.07
CA ASN A 286 -4.85 13.00 34.23
C ASN A 286 -5.25 13.95 33.08
N PRO A 287 -5.33 13.46 31.83
CA PRO A 287 -5.65 14.32 30.67
C PRO A 287 -7.03 14.96 30.75
N LEU A 288 -8.00 14.31 31.40
CA LEU A 288 -9.33 14.87 31.65
C LEU A 288 -9.24 16.05 32.64
N GLY A 289 -8.46 15.92 33.70
CA GLY A 289 -8.11 17.03 34.59
C GLY A 289 -7.54 18.21 33.80
N THR A 290 -6.58 17.99 32.91
CA THR A 290 -6.02 19.04 32.03
C THR A 290 -7.07 19.64 31.07
N ILE A 291 -8.08 18.89 30.59
CA ILE A 291 -9.19 19.47 29.83
C ILE A 291 -10.03 20.42 30.70
N PHE A 292 -10.34 20.05 31.94
CA PHE A 292 -11.23 20.83 32.80
C PHE A 292 -10.56 21.94 33.62
N ALA A 293 -9.24 21.87 33.82
CA ALA A 293 -8.41 22.82 34.57
C ALA A 293 -8.63 24.30 34.19
N SER A 294 -8.12 25.22 35.01
CA SER A 294 -8.24 26.67 34.79
C SER A 294 -7.47 27.12 33.55
N TYR A 295 -7.46 28.42 33.27
CA TYR A 295 -6.62 28.94 32.19
C TYR A 295 -5.14 28.96 32.59
N ASP A 296 -4.86 29.22 33.86
CA ASP A 296 -3.50 29.47 34.36
C ASP A 296 -2.75 28.15 34.51
N ASP A 297 -3.38 27.10 35.06
CA ASP A 297 -2.81 25.73 35.12
C ASP A 297 -2.32 25.23 33.75
N LYS A 298 -3.01 25.64 32.68
CA LYS A 298 -2.71 25.25 31.29
C LYS A 298 -1.58 26.07 30.69
N LEU A 299 -1.47 27.35 31.06
CA LEU A 299 -0.30 28.15 30.72
C LEU A 299 0.93 27.63 31.45
N ASP A 300 0.82 27.21 32.70
CA ASP A 300 1.94 26.65 33.47
C ASP A 300 2.35 25.27 32.94
N LEU A 301 1.39 24.42 32.57
CA LEU A 301 1.66 23.19 31.83
C LEU A 301 2.31 23.45 30.48
N GLU A 302 1.86 24.43 29.70
CA GLU A 302 2.51 24.80 28.43
C GLU A 302 3.94 25.33 28.66
N GLN A 303 4.15 26.19 29.66
CA GLN A 303 5.46 26.75 30.01
C GLN A 303 6.44 25.67 30.48
N THR A 304 5.98 24.65 31.21
CA THR A 304 6.83 23.54 31.70
C THR A 304 7.07 22.49 30.62
N MET A 305 6.07 22.18 29.80
CA MET A 305 6.14 21.15 28.76
C MET A 305 7.03 21.55 27.57
N ASN A 306 7.01 22.83 27.13
CA ASN A 306 7.80 23.20 25.95
C ASN A 306 9.32 22.98 26.17
N PRO A 307 9.96 23.45 27.26
CA PRO A 307 11.38 23.23 27.55
C PRO A 307 11.77 21.75 27.68
N VAL A 308 10.90 20.91 28.27
CA VAL A 308 11.12 19.46 28.32
C VAL A 308 11.20 18.90 26.90
N ILE A 309 10.25 19.23 26.03
CA ILE A 309 10.25 18.77 24.63
C ILE A 309 11.47 19.30 23.85
N ASP A 310 11.85 20.58 24.02
CA ASP A 310 13.03 21.15 23.33
C ASP A 310 14.34 20.48 23.79
N ALA A 311 14.53 20.26 25.09
CA ALA A 311 15.71 19.58 25.62
C ALA A 311 15.84 18.12 25.12
N LEU A 312 14.72 17.44 24.88
CA LEU A 312 14.73 16.10 24.28
C LEU A 312 15.01 16.16 22.76
N PHE A 313 14.45 17.13 22.04
CA PHE A 313 14.69 17.30 20.60
C PHE A 313 16.11 17.76 20.27
N ASP A 314 16.76 18.57 21.11
CA ASP A 314 18.18 18.91 20.94
C ASP A 314 19.07 17.64 20.98
N LEU A 315 18.73 16.67 21.83
CA LEU A 315 19.44 15.39 21.93
C LEU A 315 19.10 14.41 20.82
N GLU A 316 17.83 14.31 20.43
CA GLU A 316 17.43 13.58 19.22
C GLU A 316 18.18 14.12 18.00
N ASP A 317 18.20 15.45 17.81
CA ASP A 317 18.88 16.07 16.67
C ASP A 317 20.40 15.88 16.75
N ALA A 318 21.01 15.93 17.93
CA ALA A 318 22.41 15.56 18.11
C ALA A 318 22.69 14.09 17.72
N PHE A 319 21.81 13.16 18.08
CA PHE A 319 21.89 11.73 17.72
C PHE A 319 21.76 11.53 16.20
N TYR A 320 20.72 12.07 15.57
CA TYR A 320 20.53 11.96 14.12
C TYR A 320 21.63 12.70 13.34
N ARG A 321 22.10 13.87 13.79
CA ARG A 321 23.27 14.57 13.21
C ARG A 321 24.53 13.69 13.29
N LYS A 322 24.82 13.07 14.44
CA LYS A 322 25.97 12.17 14.63
C LYS A 322 25.95 11.01 13.61
N THR A 323 24.83 10.31 13.50
CA THR A 323 24.64 9.20 12.55
C THR A 323 24.75 9.67 11.09
N LYS A 324 24.02 10.74 10.72
CA LYS A 324 24.01 11.32 9.36
C LYS A 324 25.40 11.84 8.96
N THR A 325 26.17 12.42 9.88
CA THR A 325 27.56 12.86 9.65
C THR A 325 28.51 11.67 9.46
N HIS A 326 28.37 10.59 10.24
CA HIS A 326 29.21 9.40 10.05
C HIS A 326 28.92 8.72 8.70
N GLN A 327 27.65 8.55 8.33
CA GLN A 327 27.25 7.98 7.04
C GLN A 327 27.73 8.85 5.87
N LYS A 328 27.56 10.17 5.93
CA LYS A 328 28.08 11.09 4.89
C LYS A 328 29.60 11.00 4.76
N LYS A 329 30.35 10.99 5.87
CA LYS A 329 31.82 10.84 5.84
C LYS A 329 32.25 9.54 5.16
N LEU A 330 31.55 8.43 5.43
CA LEU A 330 31.83 7.12 4.83
C LEU A 330 31.53 7.13 3.33
N LYS A 331 30.35 7.57 2.90
CA LYS A 331 29.98 7.69 1.47
C LYS A 331 30.89 8.64 0.68
N HIS A 332 31.31 9.76 1.29
CA HIS A 332 32.30 10.67 0.68
C HIS A 332 33.69 10.05 0.55
N LEU A 333 34.05 9.07 1.39
CA LEU A 333 35.31 8.34 1.32
C LEU A 333 35.23 7.24 0.26
N GLU A 334 34.12 6.50 0.18
CA GLU A 334 33.86 5.51 -0.88
C GLU A 334 33.87 6.14 -2.29
N ASN A 335 33.21 7.29 -2.48
CA ASN A 335 33.21 8.03 -3.76
C ASN A 335 34.59 8.61 -4.13
N LYS A 336 35.50 8.75 -3.18
CA LYS A 336 36.87 9.25 -3.42
C LYS A 336 37.88 8.14 -3.68
N LEU A 337 37.62 6.94 -3.17
CA LEU A 337 38.49 5.77 -3.34
C LEU A 337 38.17 5.00 -4.63
N ASN A 338 36.90 4.94 -5.03
CA ASN A 338 36.44 4.12 -6.13
C ASN A 338 36.11 4.98 -7.37
N SER A 339 36.83 4.77 -8.47
CA SER A 339 36.52 5.39 -9.77
C SER A 339 35.10 5.03 -10.22
N ASN A 340 34.34 6.03 -10.68
CA ASN A 340 32.95 5.92 -11.13
C ASN A 340 31.93 5.46 -10.07
N TYR A 341 32.29 5.40 -8.78
CA TYR A 341 31.32 5.09 -7.73
C TYR A 341 30.47 6.31 -7.35
N GLN A 342 29.16 6.20 -7.51
CA GLN A 342 28.18 7.22 -7.12
C GLN A 342 27.37 6.72 -5.91
N ALA A 343 27.89 6.88 -4.69
CA ALA A 343 27.10 6.62 -3.49
C ALA A 343 25.88 7.53 -3.44
N ASP A 344 24.69 6.92 -3.42
CA ASP A 344 23.45 7.61 -3.09
C ASP A 344 23.53 8.16 -1.66
N PHE A 345 23.34 9.46 -1.49
CA PHE A 345 23.36 10.13 -0.18
C PHE A 345 21.99 10.09 0.53
N SER A 346 20.91 9.69 -0.13
CA SER A 346 19.55 9.64 0.45
C SER A 346 19.33 8.44 1.36
N LEU A 347 19.81 7.25 1.01
CA LEU A 347 19.58 6.01 1.75
C LEU A 347 20.40 5.97 3.05
N THR A 348 19.78 6.42 4.16
CA THR A 348 20.36 6.46 5.51
C THR A 348 20.14 5.17 6.33
N LYS A 349 19.55 4.13 5.73
CA LYS A 349 19.27 2.84 6.41
C LYS A 349 20.55 2.26 7.02
N SER A 350 20.49 1.91 8.31
CA SER A 350 21.55 1.19 9.00
C SER A 350 21.76 -0.19 8.39
N LYS A 351 23.01 -0.54 8.12
CA LYS A 351 23.45 -1.89 7.74
C LYS A 351 24.50 -2.38 8.74
N GLN A 352 24.62 -3.68 8.93
CA GLN A 352 25.68 -4.25 9.75
C GLN A 352 27.04 -4.05 9.02
N PRO A 353 28.16 -3.86 9.73
CA PRO A 353 29.46 -3.76 9.06
C PRO A 353 29.85 -5.11 8.46
N ARG A 354 30.33 -5.13 7.21
CA ARG A 354 30.75 -6.37 6.50
C ARG A 354 31.70 -7.28 7.31
N TYR A 355 32.60 -6.71 8.10
CA TYR A 355 33.52 -7.49 8.95
C TYR A 355 32.82 -8.22 10.11
N MET A 356 31.63 -7.77 10.54
CA MET A 356 30.76 -8.49 11.48
C MET A 356 29.84 -9.47 10.77
N GLU A 357 29.38 -9.15 9.55
CA GLU A 357 28.55 -10.05 8.73
C GLU A 357 29.30 -11.33 8.31
N LEU A 358 30.59 -11.22 8.01
CA LEU A 358 31.43 -12.33 7.53
C LEU A 358 32.18 -13.09 8.64
N SER A 359 32.23 -12.58 9.87
CA SER A 359 33.05 -13.16 10.94
C SER A 359 32.25 -14.08 11.85
N LYS A 360 32.35 -15.40 11.58
CA LYS A 360 31.77 -16.46 12.42
C LYS A 360 32.15 -16.31 13.91
N THR A 361 33.41 -16.01 14.20
CA THR A 361 33.89 -15.83 15.59
C THR A 361 33.21 -14.67 16.31
N LEU A 362 32.86 -13.58 15.61
CA LEU A 362 32.11 -12.47 16.20
C LEU A 362 30.63 -12.80 16.38
N THR A 363 30.01 -13.57 15.47
CA THR A 363 28.62 -14.03 15.64
C THR A 363 28.50 -15.06 16.76
N GLU A 364 29.39 -16.04 16.81
CA GLU A 364 29.49 -17.06 17.88
C GLU A 364 29.75 -16.40 19.24
N GLY A 365 30.69 -15.44 19.31
CA GLY A 365 30.96 -14.69 20.54
C GLY A 365 29.75 -13.88 21.02
N LYS A 366 29.02 -13.23 20.10
CA LYS A 366 27.77 -12.51 20.39
C LYS A 366 26.67 -13.46 20.86
N GLU A 367 26.49 -14.60 20.20
CA GLU A 367 25.53 -15.63 20.61
C GLU A 367 25.84 -16.18 22.00
N ASN A 368 27.10 -16.51 22.28
CA ASN A 368 27.51 -17.07 23.57
C ASN A 368 27.33 -16.06 24.71
N TYR A 369 27.57 -14.77 24.45
CA TYR A 369 27.21 -13.69 25.38
C TYR A 369 25.70 -13.66 25.65
N TRP A 370 24.84 -13.69 24.62
CA TRP A 370 23.39 -13.67 24.81
C TRP A 370 22.86 -14.94 25.47
N LYS A 371 23.41 -16.12 25.16
CA LYS A 371 23.09 -17.39 25.84
C LYS A 371 23.42 -17.31 27.34
N ALA A 372 24.58 -16.76 27.70
CA ALA A 372 24.95 -16.53 29.10
C ALA A 372 24.03 -15.50 29.80
N PHE A 373 23.74 -14.37 29.14
CA PHE A 373 22.87 -13.32 29.68
C PHE A 373 21.44 -13.82 29.93
N MET A 374 20.84 -14.52 28.96
CA MET A 374 19.52 -15.15 29.10
C MET A 374 19.54 -16.28 30.14
N GLY A 375 20.65 -17.02 30.24
CA GLY A 375 20.89 -17.99 31.30
C GLY A 375 20.75 -17.37 32.69
N ILE A 376 21.48 -16.27 32.96
CA ILE A 376 21.38 -15.50 34.21
C ILE A 376 19.93 -15.07 34.49
N GLN A 377 19.18 -14.63 33.48
CA GLN A 377 17.77 -14.24 33.64
C GLN A 377 16.86 -15.42 34.00
N SER A 378 17.09 -16.62 33.44
CA SER A 378 16.34 -17.83 33.77
C SER A 378 16.63 -18.33 35.19
N THR A 379 17.91 -18.38 35.60
CA THR A 379 18.32 -18.76 36.97
C THR A 379 17.76 -17.81 38.02
N ASN A 380 17.70 -16.50 37.70
CA ASN A 380 17.18 -15.47 38.60
C ASN A 380 15.67 -15.18 38.41
N SER A 381 14.89 -16.12 37.89
CA SER A 381 13.45 -15.92 37.61
C SER A 381 12.58 -15.74 38.86
N ASP A 382 13.10 -16.09 40.05
CA ASP A 382 12.49 -15.81 41.35
C ASP A 382 12.87 -14.44 41.95
N LEU A 383 13.81 -13.71 41.36
CA LEU A 383 14.16 -12.35 41.80
C LEU A 383 13.15 -11.31 41.28
N LEU A 384 13.31 -10.06 41.72
CA LEU A 384 12.51 -8.90 41.33
C LEU A 384 13.32 -7.93 40.43
N PRO A 385 13.64 -8.28 39.17
CA PRO A 385 14.27 -7.34 38.25
C PRO A 385 13.26 -6.29 37.77
N PRO A 386 13.68 -5.02 37.58
CA PRO A 386 12.86 -4.01 36.90
C PRO A 386 12.71 -4.34 35.41
N ASN A 387 11.74 -3.71 34.75
CA ASN A 387 11.50 -3.91 33.32
C ASN A 387 12.57 -3.17 32.47
N LEU A 388 12.92 -3.74 31.31
CA LEU A 388 13.99 -3.22 30.43
C LEU A 388 13.71 -1.81 29.87
N LEU A 389 12.43 -1.41 29.81
CA LEU A 389 11.97 -0.09 29.34
C LEU A 389 11.20 0.65 30.45
N GLU A 390 11.52 0.37 31.72
CA GLU A 390 10.98 1.08 32.89
C GLU A 390 11.60 2.47 32.99
N ILE A 391 10.78 3.52 32.91
CA ILE A 391 11.22 4.89 33.20
C ILE A 391 11.20 5.07 34.71
N SER A 392 12.31 5.54 35.30
CA SER A 392 12.48 5.62 36.75
C SER A 392 11.93 6.93 37.36
N THR A 393 10.61 7.03 37.57
CA THR A 393 9.98 8.24 38.14
C THR A 393 10.41 8.55 39.58
N THR A 394 11.07 7.60 40.26
CA THR A 394 11.44 7.68 41.69
C THR A 394 12.86 8.18 41.97
N ASN A 395 13.68 8.42 40.93
CA ASN A 395 15.10 8.77 41.08
C ASN A 395 15.56 9.82 40.04
N PRO A 396 15.86 11.07 40.45
CA PRO A 396 16.28 12.15 39.54
C PRO A 396 17.53 11.87 38.70
N GLU A 397 18.54 11.22 39.26
CA GLU A 397 19.78 10.93 38.53
C GLU A 397 19.55 9.84 37.48
N THR A 398 18.81 8.79 37.85
CA THR A 398 18.49 7.68 36.93
C THR A 398 17.60 8.17 35.79
N LEU A 399 16.51 8.92 36.08
CA LEU A 399 15.64 9.49 35.05
C LEU A 399 16.42 10.40 34.08
N TYR A 400 17.24 11.30 34.62
CA TYR A 400 18.06 12.19 33.81
C TYR A 400 19.02 11.39 32.92
N SER A 401 19.67 10.34 33.46
CA SER A 401 20.55 9.48 32.68
C SER A 401 19.82 8.68 31.59
N GLN A 402 18.58 8.23 31.83
CA GLN A 402 17.76 7.51 30.85
C GLN A 402 17.34 8.42 29.69
N MET A 403 16.83 9.62 29.99
CA MET A 403 16.33 10.55 28.99
C MET A 403 17.45 11.27 28.22
N MET A 404 18.52 11.67 28.92
CA MET A 404 19.59 12.52 28.37
C MET A 404 20.74 11.72 27.74
N ALA A 405 20.67 10.39 27.68
CA ALA A 405 21.69 9.56 27.06
C ALA A 405 21.82 9.84 25.54
N PRO A 406 22.99 10.31 25.04
CA PRO A 406 23.16 10.71 23.63
C PRO A 406 23.37 9.51 22.68
N ASN A 407 23.25 8.28 23.18
CA ASN A 407 23.40 7.03 22.41
C ASN A 407 22.16 6.11 22.53
N ASN A 408 21.12 6.53 23.27
CA ASN A 408 19.88 5.77 23.46
C ASN A 408 18.70 6.73 23.22
N ASP A 409 17.79 6.39 22.34
CA ASP A 409 16.60 7.14 21.95
C ASP A 409 15.27 6.51 22.43
N PHE A 410 15.29 5.26 22.90
CA PHE A 410 14.07 4.52 23.25
C PHE A 410 13.22 5.21 24.32
N PHE A 411 13.83 5.70 25.42
CA PHE A 411 13.09 6.38 26.49
C PHE A 411 12.48 7.73 26.02
N ARG A 412 13.15 8.46 25.12
CA ARG A 412 12.62 9.70 24.54
C ARG A 412 11.46 9.41 23.60
N LYS A 413 11.60 8.38 22.75
CA LYS A 413 10.54 7.91 21.85
C LYS A 413 9.31 7.40 22.61
N GLN A 414 9.50 6.72 23.74
CA GLN A 414 8.42 6.30 24.66
C GLN A 414 7.64 7.50 25.21
N PHE A 415 8.31 8.53 25.73
CA PHE A 415 7.67 9.77 26.20
C PHE A 415 6.94 10.52 25.08
N ILE A 416 7.53 10.59 23.89
CA ILE A 416 6.92 11.23 22.71
C ILE A 416 5.65 10.49 22.27
N LEU A 417 5.64 9.15 22.30
CA LEU A 417 4.43 8.36 22.01
C LEU A 417 3.34 8.61 23.06
N GLN A 418 3.68 8.64 24.36
CA GLN A 418 2.74 8.98 25.44
C GLN A 418 2.09 10.36 25.20
N LEU A 419 2.89 11.38 24.85
CA LEU A 419 2.39 12.72 24.53
C LEU A 419 1.48 12.73 23.30
N VAL A 420 1.81 12.03 22.21
CA VAL A 420 0.97 11.99 21.01
C VAL A 420 -0.37 11.32 21.28
N PHE A 421 -0.39 10.16 21.94
CA PHE A 421 -1.64 9.46 22.22
C PHE A 421 -2.56 10.29 23.12
N VAL A 422 -2.02 10.89 24.18
CA VAL A 422 -2.78 11.75 25.10
C VAL A 422 -3.33 12.99 24.40
N LEU A 423 -2.50 13.73 23.64
CA LEU A 423 -2.93 14.94 22.95
C LEU A 423 -3.90 14.66 21.79
N SER A 424 -3.79 13.48 21.16
CA SER A 424 -4.74 12.97 20.15
C SER A 424 -6.09 12.64 20.81
N PHE A 425 -6.08 11.85 21.90
CA PHE A 425 -7.27 11.53 22.68
C PHE A 425 -8.01 12.78 23.16
N MET A 426 -7.30 13.74 23.78
CA MET A 426 -7.89 15.00 24.24
C MET A 426 -8.56 15.77 23.09
N LYS A 427 -7.91 15.84 21.92
CA LYS A 427 -8.46 16.48 20.74
C LYS A 427 -9.71 15.74 20.22
N LYS A 428 -9.66 14.42 20.10
CA LYS A 428 -10.77 13.58 19.62
C LYS A 428 -11.98 13.67 20.57
N LEU A 429 -11.76 13.69 21.89
CA LEU A 429 -12.81 13.87 22.89
C LEU A 429 -13.46 15.26 22.84
N LEU A 430 -12.71 16.32 22.54
CA LEU A 430 -13.26 17.66 22.36
C LEU A 430 -14.08 17.81 21.07
N LEU A 431 -13.73 17.05 20.02
CA LEU A 431 -14.39 17.10 18.70
C LEU A 431 -15.59 16.15 18.56
N SER A 432 -15.53 14.92 19.08
CA SER A 432 -16.61 13.93 18.97
C SER A 432 -17.62 14.08 20.11
N ASP A 433 -18.87 14.40 19.78
CA ASP A 433 -19.96 14.43 20.77
C ASP A 433 -20.36 13.04 21.25
N GLU A 434 -20.23 12.02 20.41
CA GLU A 434 -20.48 10.61 20.77
C GLU A 434 -19.58 10.19 21.93
N LEU A 435 -18.27 10.39 21.82
CA LEU A 435 -17.32 10.09 22.90
C LEU A 435 -17.62 10.88 24.19
N LYS A 436 -18.03 12.16 24.09
CA LYS A 436 -18.49 12.94 25.26
C LYS A 436 -19.68 12.26 25.94
N THR A 437 -20.68 11.78 25.19
CA THR A 437 -21.84 11.08 25.80
C THR A 437 -21.44 9.78 26.50
N ILE A 438 -20.46 9.04 25.98
CA ILE A 438 -20.05 7.76 26.57
C ILE A 438 -19.19 7.99 27.82
N TYR A 439 -18.22 8.91 27.80
CA TYR A 439 -17.48 9.30 29.01
C TYR A 439 -18.42 9.87 30.08
N LYS A 440 -19.38 10.72 29.70
CA LYS A 440 -20.46 11.20 30.59
C LYS A 440 -21.25 10.06 31.22
N ASN A 441 -21.59 9.03 30.44
CA ASN A 441 -22.33 7.86 30.93
C ASN A 441 -21.46 6.93 31.80
N ALA A 442 -20.14 6.90 31.63
CA ALA A 442 -19.21 6.24 32.54
C ALA A 442 -19.15 6.96 33.90
N PHE A 443 -18.83 8.26 33.93
CA PHE A 443 -18.73 9.03 35.17
C PHE A 443 -20.05 9.10 35.98
N ARG A 444 -21.21 8.99 35.32
CA ARG A 444 -22.52 8.82 35.97
C ARG A 444 -22.66 7.48 36.72
N LYS A 445 -22.09 6.40 36.20
CA LYS A 445 -22.07 5.09 36.90
C LYS A 445 -21.11 5.13 38.08
N ASP A 446 -19.95 5.77 37.88
CA ASP A 446 -18.88 5.92 38.88
C ASP A 446 -19.13 7.10 39.85
N ARG A 447 -20.39 7.60 39.92
CA ARG A 447 -20.89 8.62 40.86
C ARG A 447 -20.10 9.94 40.89
N SER A 448 -19.39 10.25 39.81
CA SER A 448 -18.50 11.41 39.69
C SER A 448 -19.24 12.63 39.14
N ASP A 449 -20.28 13.07 39.86
CA ASP A 449 -21.25 14.09 39.40
C ASP A 449 -20.63 15.41 38.96
N ASP A 450 -19.48 15.81 39.50
CA ASP A 450 -18.82 17.05 39.11
C ASP A 450 -18.13 16.96 37.73
N LEU A 451 -17.51 15.82 37.39
CA LEU A 451 -17.00 15.58 36.03
C LEU A 451 -18.14 15.53 35.01
N VAL A 452 -19.31 15.00 35.38
CA VAL A 452 -20.52 14.99 34.56
C VAL A 452 -20.98 16.42 34.25
N LYS A 453 -20.93 17.33 35.23
CA LYS A 453 -21.27 18.76 35.05
C LYS A 453 -20.24 19.48 34.18
N GLU A 454 -18.95 19.14 34.27
CA GLU A 454 -17.92 19.75 33.41
C GLU A 454 -17.99 19.27 31.95
N ILE A 455 -18.29 17.98 31.71
CA ILE A 455 -18.55 17.48 30.34
C ILE A 455 -19.74 18.20 29.71
N ASP A 456 -20.82 18.42 30.47
CA ASP A 456 -22.01 19.16 30.00
C ASP A 456 -21.79 20.66 29.78
N LYS A 457 -20.62 21.20 30.16
CA LYS A 457 -20.18 22.56 29.82
C LYS A 457 -19.30 22.61 28.56
N ILE A 458 -18.85 21.48 27.99
CA ILE A 458 -18.02 21.48 26.78
C ILE A 458 -18.85 21.95 25.58
N LYS A 459 -18.55 23.15 25.09
CA LYS A 459 -19.01 23.67 23.80
C LYS A 459 -17.81 23.92 22.91
N ILE A 460 -17.88 23.47 21.65
CA ILE A 460 -16.77 23.54 20.68
C ILE A 460 -16.40 25.01 20.36
N ASP A 461 -17.35 25.94 20.49
CA ASP A 461 -17.16 27.38 20.30
C ASP A 461 -16.43 28.08 21.46
N ASP A 462 -16.23 27.43 22.60
CA ASP A 462 -15.54 28.05 23.73
C ASP A 462 -14.02 28.12 23.47
N LYS A 463 -13.51 29.36 23.53
CA LYS A 463 -12.10 29.71 23.40
C LYS A 463 -11.19 28.93 24.37
N LYS A 464 -11.72 28.46 25.52
CA LYS A 464 -11.01 27.56 26.45
C LYS A 464 -10.62 26.24 25.78
N TYR A 465 -11.51 25.62 25.01
CA TYR A 465 -11.28 24.32 24.39
C TYR A 465 -10.59 24.41 23.03
N GLN A 466 -10.88 25.46 22.24
CA GLN A 466 -10.18 25.71 20.97
C GLN A 466 -8.67 25.89 21.17
N LYS A 467 -8.24 26.56 22.25
CA LYS A 467 -6.81 26.65 22.61
C LYS A 467 -6.15 25.28 22.83
N ILE A 468 -6.86 24.32 23.44
CA ILE A 468 -6.33 22.95 23.67
C ILE A 468 -6.15 22.23 22.34
N ILE A 469 -7.14 22.30 21.44
CA ILE A 469 -7.07 21.68 20.11
C ILE A 469 -5.89 22.25 19.31
N LEU A 470 -5.70 23.57 19.33
CA LEU A 470 -4.56 24.25 18.70
C LEU A 470 -3.21 23.86 19.32
N LEU A 471 -3.14 23.69 20.64
CA LEU A 471 -1.94 23.21 21.33
C LEU A 471 -1.60 21.76 20.94
N SER A 472 -2.59 20.87 20.93
CA SER A 472 -2.43 19.49 20.44
C SER A 472 -1.95 19.44 18.99
N ASP A 473 -2.57 20.18 18.06
CA ASP A 473 -2.13 20.23 16.66
C ASP A 473 -0.71 20.83 16.51
N ARG A 474 -0.36 21.89 17.28
CA ARG A 474 1.00 22.47 17.27
C ARG A 474 2.05 21.46 17.71
N ILE A 475 1.79 20.72 18.79
CA ILE A 475 2.74 19.74 19.32
C ILE A 475 2.83 18.52 18.41
N ILE A 476 1.70 17.91 18.03
CA ILE A 476 1.68 16.70 17.20
C ILE A 476 2.23 16.98 15.79
N LYS A 477 1.65 17.96 15.06
CA LYS A 477 1.99 18.18 13.64
C LYS A 477 3.23 19.05 13.46
N THR A 478 3.22 20.25 14.06
CA THR A 478 4.25 21.27 13.80
C THR A 478 5.57 20.97 14.50
N ARG A 479 5.55 20.29 15.66
CA ARG A 479 6.77 19.87 16.37
C ARG A 479 7.12 18.41 16.10
N ILE A 480 6.32 17.45 16.56
CA ILE A 480 6.70 16.01 16.56
C ILE A 480 6.80 15.43 15.14
N ILE A 481 5.73 15.44 14.35
CA ILE A 481 5.71 14.83 13.00
C ILE A 481 6.74 15.53 12.09
N HIS A 482 6.73 16.87 12.05
CA HIS A 482 7.69 17.63 11.23
C HIS A 482 9.16 17.45 11.66
N PHE A 483 9.44 17.22 12.95
CA PHE A 483 10.81 16.92 13.40
C PHE A 483 11.30 15.56 12.85
N TYR A 484 10.44 14.54 12.86
CA TYR A 484 10.79 13.19 12.47
C TYR A 484 10.77 12.95 10.95
N SER A 485 9.88 13.60 10.18
CA SER A 485 9.85 13.43 8.72
C SER A 485 11.16 13.82 8.01
N LEU A 486 11.95 14.70 8.62
CA LEU A 486 13.27 15.14 8.13
C LEU A 486 14.45 14.26 8.63
N ARG A 487 14.20 13.30 9.54
CA ARG A 487 15.23 12.60 10.34
C ARG A 487 15.06 11.08 10.41
N ASP A 488 13.85 10.63 10.73
CA ASP A 488 13.45 9.24 10.92
C ASP A 488 12.02 9.03 10.40
N PRO A 489 11.83 8.95 9.06
CA PRO A 489 10.51 8.70 8.47
C PRO A 489 9.92 7.35 8.86
N SER A 490 10.74 6.40 9.33
CA SER A 490 10.26 5.12 9.85
C SER A 490 9.53 5.30 11.18
N PHE A 491 10.07 6.11 12.09
CA PHE A 491 9.37 6.45 13.34
C PHE A 491 8.16 7.35 13.11
N GLU A 492 8.21 8.30 12.16
CA GLU A 492 7.04 9.08 11.75
C GLU A 492 5.87 8.18 11.31
N ASN A 493 6.12 7.21 10.42
CA ASN A 493 5.12 6.26 9.95
C ASN A 493 4.54 5.38 11.08
N ILE A 494 5.34 5.07 12.10
CA ILE A 494 4.88 4.35 13.30
C ILE A 494 3.94 5.24 14.13
N ILE A 495 4.31 6.51 14.37
CA ILE A 495 3.46 7.46 15.11
C ILE A 495 2.10 7.63 14.42
N ILE A 496 2.09 7.87 13.10
CA ILE A 496 0.85 8.10 12.34
C ILE A 496 -0.05 6.86 12.39
N LYS A 497 0.47 5.67 12.09
CA LYS A 497 -0.33 4.43 12.09
C LYS A 497 -0.86 4.06 13.47
N LEU A 498 -0.08 4.27 14.53
CA LEU A 498 -0.56 4.02 15.90
C LEU A 498 -1.63 5.02 16.32
N MET A 499 -1.50 6.30 15.96
CA MET A 499 -2.51 7.32 16.20
C MET A 499 -3.81 7.03 15.44
N GLU A 500 -3.74 6.63 14.17
CA GLU A 500 -4.91 6.22 13.38
C GLU A 500 -5.58 4.96 13.95
N SER A 501 -4.77 3.96 14.35
CA SER A 501 -5.27 2.74 14.96
C SER A 501 -5.97 2.97 16.31
N ASP A 502 -5.45 3.86 17.15
CA ASP A 502 -6.06 4.22 18.44
C ASP A 502 -7.39 4.97 18.25
N LEU A 503 -7.44 5.92 17.29
CA LEU A 503 -8.68 6.62 16.94
C LEU A 503 -9.75 5.66 16.41
N ASN A 504 -9.38 4.74 15.52
CA ASN A 504 -10.29 3.70 15.00
C ASN A 504 -10.75 2.74 16.11
N TYR A 505 -9.88 2.40 17.06
CA TYR A 505 -10.24 1.59 18.23
C TYR A 505 -11.19 2.33 19.17
N LEU A 506 -10.98 3.62 19.43
CA LEU A 506 -11.88 4.46 20.22
C LEU A 506 -13.27 4.58 19.59
N ASP A 507 -13.37 4.71 18.27
CA ASP A 507 -14.65 4.75 17.56
C ASP A 507 -15.36 3.39 17.57
N ALA A 508 -14.64 2.29 17.27
CA ALA A 508 -15.20 0.94 17.40
C ALA A 508 -15.66 0.60 18.83
N LYS A 509 -14.95 1.14 19.83
CA LYS A 509 -15.30 1.04 21.26
C LYS A 509 -16.52 1.90 21.62
N ALA A 510 -16.66 3.08 21.03
CA ALA A 510 -17.86 3.91 21.19
C ALA A 510 -19.11 3.15 20.71
N ASP A 511 -18.98 2.45 19.58
CA ASP A 511 -20.02 1.60 19.03
C ASP A 511 -20.25 0.28 19.81
N ASN A 512 -19.54 0.04 20.92
CA ASN A 512 -19.56 -1.20 21.70
C ASN A 512 -19.19 -2.45 20.86
N PHE A 513 -18.23 -2.31 19.94
CA PHE A 513 -17.67 -3.38 19.11
C PHE A 513 -18.70 -4.15 18.25
N LYS A 514 -19.87 -3.55 17.93
CA LYS A 514 -20.91 -4.12 17.03
C LYS A 514 -20.36 -4.63 15.71
N ASN A 515 -19.32 -3.98 15.17
CA ASN A 515 -18.69 -4.37 13.91
C ASN A 515 -18.11 -5.80 13.95
N PHE A 516 -17.74 -6.29 15.14
CA PHE A 516 -17.25 -7.64 15.38
C PHE A 516 -18.36 -8.66 15.72
N GLN A 517 -19.61 -8.22 15.88
CA GLN A 517 -20.77 -9.11 16.09
C GLN A 517 -21.25 -9.78 14.79
N LYS A 518 -20.96 -9.16 13.63
CA LYS A 518 -21.34 -9.64 12.29
C LYS A 518 -20.29 -10.57 11.66
N PHE A 519 -19.40 -11.15 12.45
CA PHE A 519 -18.35 -12.04 11.94
C PHE A 519 -18.89 -13.46 11.78
N GLU A 520 -19.25 -13.82 10.55
CA GLU A 520 -19.70 -15.16 10.18
C GLU A 520 -18.50 -16.01 9.74
N ILE A 521 -18.35 -17.19 10.35
CA ILE A 521 -17.36 -18.18 9.93
C ILE A 521 -18.02 -19.06 8.87
N SER A 522 -17.38 -19.22 7.71
CA SER A 522 -17.92 -20.06 6.65
C SER A 522 -17.95 -21.53 7.07
N ASP A 523 -19.15 -22.11 7.07
CA ASP A 523 -19.40 -23.54 7.23
C ASP A 523 -19.16 -24.33 5.93
N GLU A 524 -18.76 -23.66 4.84
CA GLU A 524 -18.54 -24.29 3.54
C GLU A 524 -17.31 -25.20 3.57
N LYS A 525 -17.56 -26.50 3.46
CA LYS A 525 -16.50 -27.50 3.22
C LYS A 525 -15.92 -27.28 1.84
N ILE A 526 -14.78 -26.58 1.78
CA ILE A 526 -13.97 -26.46 0.56
C ILE A 526 -13.76 -27.86 -0.02
N PRO A 527 -14.14 -28.13 -1.29
CA PRO A 527 -13.99 -29.45 -1.86
C PRO A 527 -12.51 -29.81 -2.01
N ASN A 528 -12.14 -31.04 -1.66
CA ASN A 528 -10.75 -31.53 -1.71
C ASN A 528 -10.13 -31.44 -3.12
N GLU A 529 -10.96 -31.40 -4.16
CA GLU A 529 -10.54 -31.30 -5.56
C GLU A 529 -11.31 -30.17 -6.26
N PHE A 530 -10.59 -29.15 -6.73
CA PHE A 530 -11.14 -28.14 -7.62
C PHE A 530 -11.25 -28.70 -9.04
N THR A 531 -12.44 -28.64 -9.65
CA THR A 531 -12.69 -29.16 -11.00
C THR A 531 -12.15 -28.21 -12.08
N PHE A 532 -10.84 -28.27 -12.33
CA PHE A 532 -10.20 -27.49 -13.40
C PHE A 532 -10.65 -27.95 -14.78
N ASN A 533 -11.01 -26.99 -15.65
CA ASN A 533 -11.38 -27.29 -17.03
C ASN A 533 -10.14 -27.37 -17.93
N TYR A 534 -9.59 -28.58 -18.09
CA TYR A 534 -8.46 -28.86 -18.99
C TYR A 534 -8.81 -28.84 -20.50
N SER A 535 -9.99 -28.32 -20.88
CA SER A 535 -10.42 -28.22 -22.29
C SER A 535 -9.98 -26.91 -22.93
N PHE A 536 -9.06 -26.96 -23.89
CA PHE A 536 -8.74 -25.79 -24.71
C PHE A 536 -9.93 -25.33 -25.56
N LYS A 537 -10.08 -24.01 -25.72
CA LYS A 537 -11.05 -23.42 -26.65
C LYS A 537 -10.71 -23.84 -28.09
N LYS A 538 -11.71 -24.30 -28.85
CA LYS A 538 -11.52 -24.70 -30.25
C LYS A 538 -11.30 -23.49 -31.15
N PHE A 539 -10.30 -23.53 -32.03
CA PHE A 539 -10.12 -22.53 -33.07
C PHE A 539 -11.27 -22.61 -34.10
N GLY A 540 -11.76 -21.45 -34.54
CA GLY A 540 -12.78 -21.35 -35.57
C GLY A 540 -12.22 -21.43 -36.99
N PHE A 541 -13.10 -21.46 -38.00
CA PHE A 541 -12.71 -21.50 -39.43
C PHE A 541 -12.01 -20.22 -39.95
N VAL A 542 -11.89 -19.19 -39.13
CA VAL A 542 -11.19 -17.94 -39.46
C VAL A 542 -9.73 -18.09 -39.04
N LYS A 543 -8.82 -18.35 -39.99
CA LYS A 543 -7.39 -18.60 -39.72
C LYS A 543 -6.64 -17.40 -39.14
N LEU A 544 -7.08 -16.18 -39.45
CA LEU A 544 -6.50 -14.92 -38.98
C LEU A 544 -7.50 -14.22 -38.03
N GLY A 545 -7.00 -13.31 -37.17
CA GLY A 545 -7.74 -12.83 -36.00
C GLY A 545 -9.14 -12.23 -36.23
N ASN A 546 -9.44 -11.71 -37.44
CA ASN A 546 -10.80 -11.31 -37.80
C ASN A 546 -11.15 -11.65 -39.27
N LYS A 547 -12.44 -11.60 -39.59
CA LYS A 547 -12.96 -11.95 -40.92
C LYS A 547 -12.45 -11.03 -42.04
N SER A 548 -12.25 -9.74 -41.76
CA SER A 548 -11.78 -8.75 -42.73
C SER A 548 -10.33 -9.03 -43.16
N ILE A 549 -9.42 -9.23 -42.20
CA ILE A 549 -8.03 -9.61 -42.45
C ILE A 549 -7.98 -10.98 -43.16
N ASN A 550 -8.76 -11.97 -42.68
CA ASN A 550 -8.89 -13.28 -43.31
C ASN A 550 -9.57 -13.26 -44.69
N ASN A 551 -10.11 -12.12 -45.15
CA ASN A 551 -10.62 -11.96 -46.52
C ASN A 551 -9.59 -11.25 -47.39
N VAL A 552 -8.92 -10.20 -46.89
CA VAL A 552 -7.81 -9.53 -47.60
C VAL A 552 -6.66 -10.51 -47.87
N TRP A 553 -6.28 -11.34 -46.91
CA TRP A 553 -5.27 -12.40 -47.08
C TRP A 553 -5.72 -13.59 -47.95
N LYS A 554 -6.95 -13.57 -48.49
CA LYS A 554 -7.42 -14.51 -49.52
C LYS A 554 -7.55 -13.85 -50.90
N ILE A 555 -7.17 -12.58 -51.05
CA ILE A 555 -7.03 -11.97 -52.36
C ILE A 555 -5.85 -12.64 -53.05
N ASN A 556 -6.11 -13.34 -54.15
CA ASN A 556 -5.08 -13.99 -54.94
C ASN A 556 -4.13 -12.93 -55.52
N SER A 557 -2.89 -12.90 -55.05
CA SER A 557 -1.83 -12.03 -55.55
C SER A 557 -0.76 -12.87 -56.26
N GLY A 558 -0.26 -12.34 -57.37
CA GLY A 558 0.67 -13.02 -58.28
C GLY A 558 0.84 -12.23 -59.57
N LEU A 559 1.94 -12.43 -60.28
CA LEU A 559 2.26 -11.68 -61.52
C LEU A 559 1.17 -11.86 -62.59
N ASP A 560 0.58 -13.06 -62.67
CA ASP A 560 -0.51 -13.39 -63.60
C ASP A 560 -1.72 -12.45 -63.50
N ASN A 561 -1.96 -11.85 -62.32
CA ASN A 561 -3.05 -10.90 -62.08
C ASN A 561 -2.66 -9.44 -62.37
N VAL A 562 -1.42 -9.17 -62.82
CA VAL A 562 -0.85 -7.83 -63.06
C VAL A 562 -0.63 -7.55 -64.55
N ASN A 563 -0.89 -8.51 -65.45
CA ASN A 563 -0.78 -8.30 -66.90
C ASN A 563 -1.91 -7.40 -67.43
N ILE A 564 -1.68 -6.07 -67.40
CA ILE A 564 -2.52 -5.05 -68.04
C ILE A 564 -2.30 -5.03 -69.57
N GLU A 565 -2.10 -6.21 -70.18
CA GLU A 565 -1.91 -6.39 -71.63
C GLU A 565 -3.22 -6.23 -72.42
N GLY A 566 -4.36 -6.14 -71.71
CA GLY A 566 -5.71 -6.00 -72.29
C GLY A 566 -6.29 -4.58 -72.28
N GLN A 567 -5.66 -3.57 -71.66
CA GLN A 567 -6.15 -2.18 -71.74
C GLN A 567 -5.46 -1.43 -72.88
N THR A 568 -6.20 -1.20 -73.96
CA THR A 568 -5.74 -0.47 -75.14
C THR A 568 -5.39 0.97 -74.81
N ILE A 569 -4.08 1.28 -74.72
CA ILE A 569 -3.58 2.65 -74.83
C ILE A 569 -3.96 3.16 -76.22
N ASN A 570 -5.00 3.99 -76.29
CA ASN A 570 -5.58 4.44 -77.57
C ASN A 570 -4.53 5.17 -78.42
N HIS A 571 -4.06 4.51 -79.49
CA HIS A 571 -3.02 5.07 -80.35
C HIS A 571 -3.46 6.40 -80.97
N SER A 572 -2.62 7.41 -80.80
CA SER A 572 -2.78 8.80 -81.24
C SER A 572 -3.18 8.96 -82.72
N ASN A 573 -2.64 8.11 -83.60
CA ASN A 573 -3.05 8.03 -85.02
C ASN A 573 -4.56 7.79 -85.20
N GLY A 574 -5.14 6.86 -84.43
CA GLY A 574 -6.57 6.53 -84.51
C GLY A 574 -7.44 7.65 -83.95
N LEU A 575 -6.99 8.31 -82.88
CA LEU A 575 -7.68 9.48 -82.33
C LEU A 575 -7.71 10.64 -83.35
N TYR A 576 -6.59 10.93 -84.02
CA TYR A 576 -6.51 11.97 -85.04
C TYR A 576 -7.42 11.68 -86.24
N ALA A 577 -7.44 10.43 -86.73
CA ALA A 577 -8.29 10.01 -87.82
C ALA A 577 -9.78 10.25 -87.50
N ASN A 578 -10.24 9.79 -86.32
CA ASN A 578 -11.62 9.96 -85.86
C ASN A 578 -12.01 11.44 -85.70
N LEU A 579 -11.08 12.32 -85.31
CA LEU A 579 -11.34 13.77 -85.17
C LEU A 579 -11.45 14.47 -86.53
N LYS A 580 -10.61 14.08 -87.48
CA LYS A 580 -10.67 14.57 -88.86
C LYS A 580 -11.97 14.15 -89.54
N GLU A 581 -12.39 12.89 -89.36
CA GLU A 581 -13.66 12.37 -89.89
C GLU A 581 -14.86 13.13 -89.31
N LYS A 582 -14.93 13.30 -87.99
CA LYS A 582 -16.00 14.09 -87.33
C LYS A 582 -16.11 15.50 -87.88
N TRP A 583 -14.99 16.20 -88.05
CA TRP A 583 -14.99 17.56 -88.58
C TRP A 583 -15.56 17.65 -90.01
N PHE A 584 -15.28 16.67 -90.88
CA PHE A 584 -15.91 16.61 -92.21
C PHE A 584 -17.41 16.28 -92.15
N THR A 585 -17.87 15.45 -91.19
CA THR A 585 -19.31 15.19 -91.00
C THR A 585 -20.06 16.39 -90.42
N ASP A 586 -19.41 17.21 -89.59
CA ASP A 586 -20.03 18.42 -89.02
C ASP A 586 -20.30 19.47 -90.10
N ILE A 587 -19.35 19.66 -91.03
CA ILE A 587 -19.51 20.58 -92.18
C ILE A 587 -20.60 20.11 -93.15
N THR A 588 -20.59 18.83 -93.50
CA THR A 588 -21.48 18.30 -94.56
C THR A 588 -22.96 18.20 -94.15
N ASN A 589 -23.26 18.15 -92.85
CA ASN A 589 -24.63 18.08 -92.34
C ASN A 589 -25.26 19.44 -92.00
N GLY A 590 -24.53 20.56 -92.06
CA GLY A 590 -25.08 21.91 -91.87
C GLY A 590 -25.62 22.25 -90.47
N ASN A 591 -25.50 21.32 -89.50
CA ASN A 591 -26.08 21.45 -88.17
C ASN A 591 -25.23 22.35 -87.27
N SER A 592 -25.50 23.67 -87.32
CA SER A 592 -24.97 24.62 -86.34
C SER A 592 -25.65 24.51 -84.95
N GLU A 593 -26.61 23.61 -84.78
CA GLU A 593 -27.35 23.39 -83.53
C GLU A 593 -26.94 22.06 -82.87
N ASN A 594 -25.73 22.04 -82.31
CA ASN A 594 -25.31 21.08 -81.27
C ASN A 594 -24.11 21.65 -80.50
N GLN A 595 -24.28 22.84 -79.89
CA GLN A 595 -23.37 23.27 -78.83
C GLN A 595 -23.54 22.31 -77.63
N PRO A 596 -22.45 21.71 -77.09
CA PRO A 596 -22.52 21.00 -75.83
C PRO A 596 -22.89 21.99 -74.72
N LYS A 597 -23.79 21.62 -73.81
CA LYS A 597 -24.27 22.51 -72.74
C LYS A 597 -23.32 22.67 -71.55
N ASP A 598 -22.14 22.05 -71.62
CA ASP A 598 -21.09 22.15 -70.61
C ASP A 598 -19.82 22.73 -71.28
N GLU A 599 -19.55 24.02 -71.10
CA GLU A 599 -18.38 24.67 -71.72
C GLU A 599 -17.06 24.17 -71.08
N ASP A 600 -17.01 24.04 -69.74
CA ASP A 600 -15.85 23.57 -68.98
C ASP A 600 -15.43 22.15 -69.40
N ASN A 601 -16.42 21.28 -69.56
CA ASN A 601 -16.26 19.89 -69.98
C ASN A 601 -15.73 19.81 -71.42
N GLU A 602 -16.00 20.81 -72.28
CA GLU A 602 -15.42 20.87 -73.61
C GLU A 602 -13.93 21.24 -73.55
N ILE A 603 -13.52 22.16 -72.66
CA ILE A 603 -12.10 22.52 -72.46
C ILE A 603 -11.30 21.30 -71.99
N VAL A 604 -11.79 20.54 -70.99
CA VAL A 604 -11.13 19.33 -70.50
C VAL A 604 -11.03 18.26 -71.60
N LYS A 605 -12.09 18.05 -72.39
CA LYS A 605 -12.07 17.09 -73.52
C LYS A 605 -11.11 17.54 -74.62
N ARG A 606 -11.10 18.83 -74.99
CA ARG A 606 -10.12 19.41 -75.93
C ARG A 606 -8.68 19.19 -75.41
N TRP A 607 -8.43 19.39 -74.12
CA TRP A 607 -7.12 19.20 -73.50
C TRP A 607 -6.68 17.73 -73.43
N GLN A 608 -7.58 16.79 -73.10
CA GLN A 608 -7.31 15.35 -73.16
C GLN A 608 -7.00 14.87 -74.59
N ILE A 609 -7.69 15.42 -75.59
CA ILE A 609 -7.40 15.19 -77.01
C ILE A 609 -6.02 15.73 -77.37
N LEU A 610 -5.72 17.00 -77.05
CA LEU A 610 -4.43 17.63 -77.36
C LEU A 610 -3.27 16.93 -76.64
N ARG A 611 -3.43 16.52 -75.37
CA ARG A 611 -2.52 15.64 -74.61
C ARG A 611 -2.20 14.36 -75.39
N SER A 612 -3.23 13.71 -75.93
CA SER A 612 -3.12 12.43 -76.65
C SER A 612 -2.51 12.58 -78.05
N LEU A 613 -2.75 13.71 -78.73
CA LEU A 613 -2.18 14.01 -80.06
C LEU A 613 -0.76 14.60 -80.02
N ARG A 614 -0.35 15.16 -78.88
CA ARG A 614 0.93 15.90 -78.69
C ARG A 614 2.17 15.11 -79.12
N SER A 615 2.16 13.79 -79.00
CA SER A 615 3.30 12.92 -79.34
C SER A 615 3.63 12.87 -80.83
N GLN A 616 2.68 13.22 -81.72
CA GLN A 616 2.82 13.06 -83.17
C GLN A 616 2.44 14.31 -83.98
N TYR A 617 1.46 15.10 -83.52
CA TYR A 617 0.86 16.19 -84.32
C TYR A 617 1.20 17.60 -83.82
N LEU A 618 2.17 17.74 -82.91
CA LEU A 618 2.51 19.00 -82.24
C LEU A 618 2.75 20.19 -83.20
N PHE A 619 3.39 19.96 -84.35
CA PHE A 619 3.68 21.02 -85.32
C PHE A 619 2.43 21.56 -86.05
N GLU A 620 1.29 20.84 -86.02
CA GLU A 620 0.04 21.32 -86.59
C GLU A 620 -0.78 22.18 -85.63
N PHE A 621 -0.41 22.23 -84.34
CA PHE A 621 -1.13 23.01 -83.33
C PHE A 621 -0.95 24.53 -83.56
N ASN A 622 -0.04 24.95 -84.44
CA ASN A 622 0.10 26.36 -84.86
C ASN A 622 -1.12 26.91 -85.62
N LYS A 623 -2.08 26.05 -86.00
CA LYS A 623 -3.39 26.42 -86.55
C LYS A 623 -4.49 26.52 -85.48
N VAL A 624 -4.18 26.20 -84.22
CA VAL A 624 -5.15 26.09 -83.11
C VAL A 624 -4.91 27.20 -82.11
N ASN A 625 -5.71 28.26 -82.21
CA ASN A 625 -5.80 29.34 -81.24
C ASN A 625 -7.09 29.18 -80.40
N GLU A 626 -7.19 29.88 -79.28
CA GLU A 626 -8.33 29.80 -78.35
C GLU A 626 -9.68 30.08 -79.03
N ASP A 627 -9.75 31.14 -79.86
CA ASP A 627 -10.93 31.51 -80.67
C ASP A 627 -11.40 30.41 -81.66
N ILE A 628 -10.45 29.66 -82.22
CA ILE A 628 -10.68 28.74 -83.37
C ILE A 628 -10.82 27.29 -82.90
N GLY A 629 -10.16 26.93 -81.78
CA GLY A 629 -10.16 25.61 -81.19
C GLY A 629 -9.62 24.50 -82.13
N ILE A 630 -9.93 23.25 -81.80
CA ILE A 630 -9.46 22.06 -82.54
C ILE A 630 -9.87 22.08 -84.03
N LYS A 631 -10.94 22.79 -84.39
CA LYS A 631 -11.39 23.00 -85.78
C LYS A 631 -10.30 23.65 -86.66
N GLY A 632 -9.40 24.44 -86.06
CA GLY A 632 -8.25 25.05 -86.72
C GLY A 632 -7.22 24.05 -87.27
N LEU A 633 -7.12 22.83 -86.73
CA LEU A 633 -6.25 21.79 -87.31
C LEU A 633 -6.58 21.50 -88.79
N PHE A 634 -7.85 21.70 -89.17
CA PHE A 634 -8.44 21.24 -90.43
C PHE A 634 -8.90 22.37 -91.36
N ASN A 635 -9.09 23.61 -90.87
CA ASN A 635 -9.41 24.78 -91.70
C ASN A 635 -8.27 25.82 -91.71
N LYS A 636 -7.94 26.36 -92.89
CA LYS A 636 -6.98 27.47 -93.03
C LYS A 636 -7.65 28.84 -93.11
N ASP A 637 -8.80 28.94 -93.75
CA ASP A 637 -9.40 30.23 -94.11
C ASP A 637 -9.77 31.05 -92.85
N LEU A 638 -10.14 30.37 -91.76
CA LEU A 638 -10.39 30.97 -90.44
C LEU A 638 -9.13 31.54 -89.77
N VAL A 639 -7.95 31.03 -90.10
CA VAL A 639 -6.66 31.53 -89.58
C VAL A 639 -6.28 32.82 -90.32
N ASP A 640 -6.47 32.85 -91.65
CA ASP A 640 -6.16 34.01 -92.49
C ASP A 640 -7.12 35.21 -92.21
N GLU A 641 -8.39 34.96 -91.89
CA GLU A 641 -9.31 36.01 -91.41
C GLU A 641 -8.88 36.59 -90.05
N TRP A 642 -8.36 35.76 -89.14
CA TRP A 642 -7.91 36.21 -87.82
C TRP A 642 -6.65 37.08 -87.91
N ASP A 643 -5.66 36.67 -88.70
CA ASP A 643 -4.40 37.41 -88.90
C ASP A 643 -4.62 38.77 -89.58
N THR A 644 -5.52 38.82 -90.58
CA THR A 644 -5.84 40.09 -91.28
C THR A 644 -6.63 41.07 -90.41
N LYS A 645 -7.42 40.58 -89.44
CA LYS A 645 -8.21 41.37 -88.50
C LYS A 645 -7.35 41.96 -87.37
N THR A 646 -6.36 41.22 -86.87
CA THR A 646 -5.48 41.64 -85.76
C THR A 646 -4.28 42.49 -86.20
N THR A 647 -3.77 42.32 -87.42
CA THR A 647 -2.52 42.98 -87.87
C THR A 647 -2.68 44.47 -88.17
N LYS A 648 -3.85 44.93 -88.66
CA LYS A 648 -4.09 46.35 -89.00
C LYS A 648 -3.96 47.31 -87.80
N PRO A 649 -4.63 47.12 -86.64
CA PRO A 649 -4.49 48.04 -85.51
C PRO A 649 -3.07 48.05 -84.91
N ARG A 650 -2.36 46.91 -84.95
CA ARG A 650 -0.96 46.80 -84.49
C ARG A 650 0.03 47.69 -85.28
N LEU A 651 -0.26 48.02 -86.53
CA LEU A 651 0.56 48.95 -87.32
C LEU A 651 0.31 50.41 -86.91
N LEU A 652 -0.95 50.83 -86.76
CA LEU A 652 -1.30 52.21 -86.38
C LEU A 652 -0.69 52.61 -85.03
N PHE A 653 -0.76 51.72 -84.03
CA PHE A 653 -0.19 51.96 -82.69
C PHE A 653 1.34 52.12 -82.70
N LYS A 654 2.01 51.59 -83.73
CA LYS A 654 3.48 51.64 -83.88
C LYS A 654 3.95 53.01 -84.42
N ASP A 655 3.14 53.65 -85.27
CA ASP A 655 3.45 54.97 -85.84
C ASP A 655 3.27 56.10 -84.82
N GLU A 656 2.37 55.96 -83.84
CA GLU A 656 2.22 56.94 -82.75
C GLU A 656 3.43 56.92 -81.80
N ILE A 657 3.90 55.73 -81.41
CA ILE A 657 5.11 55.55 -80.57
C ILE A 657 6.35 56.15 -81.26
N LEU A 658 6.46 56.04 -82.59
CA LEU A 658 7.58 56.60 -83.35
C LEU A 658 7.62 58.14 -83.32
N LYS A 659 6.47 58.83 -83.26
CA LYS A 659 6.44 60.30 -83.16
C LYS A 659 6.91 60.80 -81.80
N ASP A 660 6.37 60.24 -80.71
CA ASP A 660 6.75 60.59 -79.34
C ASP A 660 8.26 60.35 -79.08
N HIS A 661 8.83 59.28 -79.66
CA HIS A 661 10.27 59.05 -79.61
C HIS A 661 11.07 60.14 -80.36
N GLN A 662 10.60 60.60 -81.53
CA GLN A 662 11.32 61.61 -82.34
C GLN A 662 11.39 62.99 -81.65
N GLU A 663 10.33 63.42 -80.95
CA GLU A 663 10.36 64.68 -80.19
C GLU A 663 11.40 64.63 -79.06
N LYS A 664 11.40 63.54 -78.27
CA LYS A 664 12.38 63.30 -77.20
C LYS A 664 13.83 63.27 -77.72
N LEU A 665 14.04 62.74 -78.92
CA LEU A 665 15.35 62.73 -79.59
C LEU A 665 15.84 64.13 -80.01
N ASN A 666 14.94 65.02 -80.42
CA ASN A 666 15.31 66.39 -80.81
C ASN A 666 15.72 67.24 -79.60
N ILE A 667 15.01 67.12 -78.48
CA ILE A 667 15.35 67.79 -77.20
C ILE A 667 16.76 67.39 -76.74
N ALA A 668 17.09 66.09 -76.79
CA ALA A 668 18.43 65.59 -76.43
C ALA A 668 19.55 66.12 -77.35
N ARG A 669 19.26 66.31 -78.65
CA ARG A 669 20.23 66.83 -79.63
C ARG A 669 20.57 68.31 -79.41
N GLU A 670 19.61 69.14 -79.04
CA GLU A 670 19.88 70.55 -78.71
C GLU A 670 20.74 70.70 -77.45
N TYR A 671 20.49 69.87 -76.43
CA TYR A 671 21.30 69.84 -75.21
C TYR A 671 22.78 69.51 -75.50
N MET A 672 23.04 68.43 -76.26
CA MET A 672 24.39 68.05 -76.68
C MET A 672 25.10 69.18 -77.44
N LYS A 673 24.41 69.80 -78.41
CA LYS A 673 24.98 70.85 -79.29
C LYS A 673 25.35 72.14 -78.53
N ASN A 674 24.68 72.42 -77.42
CA ASN A 674 25.03 73.51 -76.51
C ASN A 674 26.19 73.13 -75.55
N HIS A 675 26.39 71.86 -75.25
CA HIS A 675 27.51 71.37 -74.45
C HIS A 675 28.83 71.39 -75.23
N GLU A 676 28.85 70.89 -76.47
CA GLU A 676 30.06 70.87 -77.33
C GLU A 676 30.65 72.28 -77.54
N LYS A 677 29.80 73.29 -77.75
CA LYS A 677 30.22 74.69 -77.93
C LYS A 677 31.03 75.26 -76.76
N LYS A 678 30.86 74.73 -75.55
CA LYS A 678 31.62 75.17 -74.35
C LYS A 678 32.97 74.47 -74.21
N LYS A 679 33.18 73.31 -74.87
CA LYS A 679 34.34 72.44 -74.62
C LYS A 679 35.54 72.73 -75.53
N ARG A 680 35.30 73.27 -76.73
CA ARG A 680 36.35 73.41 -77.76
C ARG A 680 37.52 74.39 -77.48
N PRO A 681 37.41 75.51 -76.72
CA PRO A 681 38.53 76.44 -76.53
C PRO A 681 39.57 76.00 -75.47
N LEU A 682 39.52 74.74 -75.02
CA LEU A 682 40.35 74.21 -73.92
C LEU A 682 41.13 72.94 -74.31
N GLU A 683 41.05 72.49 -75.56
CA GLU A 683 41.67 71.23 -76.03
C GLU A 683 42.65 71.43 -77.20
N GLU A 684 43.00 72.67 -77.54
CA GLU A 684 43.98 72.99 -78.60
C GLU A 684 45.42 73.19 -78.07
N ASP A 685 45.62 73.28 -76.74
CA ASP A 685 46.92 73.48 -76.08
C ASP A 685 47.24 72.38 -75.03
N THR A 686 47.82 71.24 -75.45
CA THR A 686 48.90 70.49 -74.74
C THR A 686 49.32 69.24 -75.52
N THR A 687 50.56 68.76 -75.31
CA THR A 687 51.20 67.67 -76.11
C THR A 687 52.06 66.72 -75.25
N PHE A 688 52.44 65.57 -75.83
CA PHE A 688 53.44 64.57 -75.38
C PHE A 688 53.09 63.56 -74.24
N ASP A 689 52.74 62.34 -74.69
CA ASP A 689 53.50 61.07 -74.55
C ASP A 689 53.57 60.14 -73.30
N GLU A 690 53.53 58.84 -73.67
CA GLU A 690 54.19 57.60 -73.16
C GLU A 690 53.92 56.94 -71.77
N ASN A 691 53.29 55.75 -71.87
CA ASN A 691 53.71 54.43 -71.34
C ASN A 691 53.97 54.17 -69.83
N SER A 692 53.09 53.37 -69.19
CA SER A 692 53.51 52.32 -68.22
C SER A 692 52.44 51.25 -67.88
N LEU A 693 52.91 50.05 -67.50
CA LEU A 693 52.21 48.81 -67.06
C LEU A 693 52.66 48.51 -65.57
N PRO A 694 52.22 47.49 -64.77
CA PRO A 694 52.06 46.05 -65.10
C PRO A 694 51.00 45.21 -64.27
N LYS A 695 51.38 44.04 -63.70
CA LYS A 695 50.77 42.70 -64.04
C LYS A 695 50.73 41.63 -62.89
N LYS A 696 50.20 40.42 -63.19
CA LYS A 696 49.83 39.24 -62.32
C LYS A 696 50.95 38.38 -61.67
N SER A 697 50.58 37.53 -60.68
CA SER A 697 51.16 36.18 -60.33
C SER A 697 50.19 35.39 -59.37
N LYS A 698 50.25 34.09 -58.99
CA LYS A 698 50.85 32.80 -59.50
C LYS A 698 50.13 31.56 -58.86
N LEU A 699 50.68 30.32 -58.92
CA LEU A 699 50.10 29.00 -58.49
C LEU A 699 51.20 27.92 -58.17
N VAL A 700 50.90 26.85 -57.41
CA VAL A 700 51.66 25.56 -57.15
C VAL A 700 50.97 24.72 -56.02
N ASN A 701 51.13 23.40 -55.74
CA ASN A 701 51.21 22.10 -56.49
C ASN A 701 50.96 20.88 -55.50
N PRO A 702 50.77 19.60 -55.93
CA PRO A 702 50.18 18.50 -55.10
C PRO A 702 50.94 17.13 -55.03
N LEU A 703 50.28 16.08 -54.49
CA LEU A 703 50.55 14.62 -54.56
C LEU A 703 49.19 13.87 -54.77
N THR A 704 48.88 13.14 -55.87
CA THR A 704 49.13 11.71 -56.20
C THR A 704 48.53 10.65 -55.24
N ASN A 705 47.88 9.55 -55.68
CA ASN A 705 47.86 8.86 -57.00
C ASN A 705 46.44 8.48 -57.50
N GLU A 706 46.24 8.58 -58.84
CA GLU A 706 45.73 7.55 -59.79
C GLU A 706 44.58 6.60 -59.37
N GLU A 707 43.50 6.36 -60.12
CA GLU A 707 42.97 6.80 -61.44
C GLU A 707 41.44 6.43 -61.45
N LYS A 708 40.53 6.65 -62.43
CA LYS A 708 40.43 7.14 -63.83
C LYS A 708 38.93 7.56 -64.04
N GLY A 709 38.44 8.33 -65.01
CA GLY A 709 39.00 9.15 -66.09
C GLY A 709 37.83 9.75 -66.94
N SER A 710 38.07 10.81 -67.72
CA SER A 710 37.10 11.53 -68.62
C SER A 710 35.84 12.14 -67.98
N THR A 711 35.70 13.47 -67.80
CA THR A 711 35.43 14.57 -68.78
C THR A 711 33.98 14.57 -69.35
N ASP A 712 33.21 15.67 -69.42
CA ASP A 712 33.53 17.09 -69.13
C ASP A 712 32.29 18.04 -69.08
N VAL A 713 32.49 19.28 -68.57
CA VAL A 713 31.93 20.59 -69.05
C VAL A 713 30.39 20.82 -68.93
N GLU A 714 29.91 21.66 -67.98
CA GLU A 714 29.57 23.11 -68.10
C GLU A 714 28.21 23.36 -68.83
N GLU A 715 27.40 24.43 -68.71
CA GLU A 715 27.21 25.66 -67.90
C GLU A 715 25.99 26.37 -68.59
N ILE A 716 25.12 27.18 -67.95
CA ILE A 716 24.94 28.66 -68.15
C ILE A 716 23.52 29.07 -67.65
N LYS A 717 23.32 30.33 -67.21
CA LYS A 717 22.03 30.95 -66.76
C LYS A 717 21.47 31.94 -67.81
N PRO A 718 20.16 32.26 -67.83
CA PRO A 718 19.65 33.53 -67.24
C PRO A 718 18.24 33.42 -66.57
N ILE A 719 17.80 34.16 -65.54
CA ILE A 719 17.47 35.61 -65.31
C ILE A 719 16.23 36.16 -66.11
N VAL A 720 15.24 36.76 -65.39
CA VAL A 720 14.42 37.99 -65.67
C VAL A 720 12.89 37.86 -65.38
N ASN A 721 12.37 38.63 -64.38
CA ASN A 721 11.05 39.34 -64.21
C ASN A 721 9.68 38.62 -64.53
N LYS A 722 8.46 39.05 -64.14
CA LYS A 722 7.83 40.08 -63.24
C LYS A 722 6.30 39.78 -63.12
N GLU A 723 5.62 40.28 -62.07
CA GLU A 723 4.17 40.70 -62.02
C GLU A 723 3.08 39.61 -62.32
N GLU A 724 1.78 39.69 -61.96
CA GLU A 724 0.98 40.36 -60.90
C GLU A 724 -0.45 39.73 -60.85
N GLU A 725 -1.13 39.68 -59.67
CA GLU A 725 -2.60 39.45 -59.46
C GLU A 725 -3.24 38.12 -60.02
N LYS A 726 -4.47 37.65 -59.73
CA LYS A 726 -5.47 37.71 -58.60
C LYS A 726 -6.52 36.59 -58.84
N GLU A 727 -7.09 36.01 -57.77
CA GLU A 727 -8.41 35.29 -57.68
C GLU A 727 -8.66 34.13 -58.70
N GLU A 728 -9.53 33.12 -58.55
CA GLU A 728 -10.73 32.87 -57.72
C GLU A 728 -10.97 31.33 -57.52
N ASN A 729 -11.73 30.96 -56.48
CA ASN A 729 -12.41 29.69 -56.09
C ASN A 729 -12.17 28.27 -56.69
N GLU A 730 -12.20 27.27 -55.77
CA GLU A 730 -12.89 25.94 -55.75
C GLU A 730 -12.80 25.00 -56.98
N GLU A 731 -12.49 23.69 -56.87
CA GLU A 731 -12.30 22.74 -55.74
C GLU A 731 -11.00 21.88 -55.95
N ASN A 732 -10.65 20.75 -55.30
CA ASN A 732 -11.21 19.91 -54.21
C ASN A 732 -10.07 19.11 -53.48
N GLU A 733 -10.39 17.94 -52.90
CA GLU A 733 -9.55 16.86 -52.33
C GLU A 733 -8.09 16.73 -52.86
N ASN A 734 -7.07 16.40 -52.04
CA ASN A 734 -7.08 15.75 -50.72
C ASN A 734 -5.75 15.96 -49.93
N GLU A 735 -5.81 15.93 -48.59
CA GLU A 735 -4.70 15.69 -47.59
C GLU A 735 -3.37 16.49 -47.70
N GLN A 736 -2.62 16.92 -46.67
CA GLN A 736 -2.65 17.09 -45.19
C GLN A 736 -1.43 18.03 -44.89
N ILE A 737 -1.24 18.79 -43.80
CA ILE A 737 -1.88 19.01 -42.49
C ILE A 737 -1.56 20.47 -42.04
N ILE A 738 -2.13 21.01 -40.95
CA ILE A 738 -1.92 22.41 -40.49
C ILE A 738 -1.32 22.51 -39.07
N ILE A 739 -0.70 23.65 -38.76
CA ILE A 739 0.01 24.03 -37.53
C ILE A 739 -0.84 25.00 -36.66
N GLU A 740 -0.96 24.66 -35.37
CA GLU A 740 -1.15 25.51 -34.16
C GLU A 740 -2.32 26.53 -33.96
N GLU A 741 -2.49 26.81 -32.67
CA GLU A 741 -3.11 27.97 -31.98
C GLU A 741 -4.63 28.11 -31.72
N SER A 742 -4.88 28.69 -30.53
CA SER A 742 -6.15 29.00 -29.85
C SER A 742 -6.60 30.45 -30.18
N PRO A 743 -7.65 31.11 -29.60
CA PRO A 743 -8.15 31.00 -28.20
C PRO A 743 -9.67 31.27 -27.92
N ILE A 744 -10.07 31.09 -26.63
CA ILE A 744 -10.98 31.95 -25.80
C ILE A 744 -12.31 32.47 -26.45
N THR A 745 -13.52 32.26 -25.89
CA THR A 745 -14.03 32.91 -24.65
C THR A 745 -15.34 32.28 -24.09
N GLU A 746 -15.59 32.48 -22.79
CA GLU A 746 -16.86 32.80 -22.06
C GLU A 746 -18.23 32.87 -22.80
N SER A 747 -19.41 32.61 -22.19
CA SER A 747 -19.80 32.35 -20.77
C SER A 747 -21.30 31.96 -20.61
N LYS A 748 -21.71 31.61 -19.36
CA LYS A 748 -23.07 31.74 -18.76
C LYS A 748 -24.21 30.81 -19.29
N VAL A 749 -25.32 30.57 -18.58
CA VAL A 749 -25.62 30.41 -17.11
C VAL A 749 -27.07 29.83 -16.99
N THR A 750 -27.57 29.59 -15.76
CA THR A 750 -28.90 29.04 -15.39
C THR A 750 -29.11 27.54 -15.63
N ASP A 751 -30.01 26.84 -14.93
CA ASP A 751 -30.44 26.79 -13.50
C ASP A 751 -31.77 26.02 -13.43
N THR A 752 -32.06 25.44 -12.25
CA THR A 752 -33.40 25.06 -11.73
C THR A 752 -34.24 23.95 -12.40
N ASN A 753 -34.33 22.85 -11.63
CA ASN A 753 -35.56 22.18 -11.15
C ASN A 753 -36.26 21.05 -11.95
N ASN A 754 -36.50 19.96 -11.20
CA ASN A 754 -37.71 19.12 -11.03
C ASN A 754 -38.61 18.81 -12.26
N ASP A 755 -39.01 17.57 -12.49
CA ASP A 755 -40.13 16.96 -11.73
C ASP A 755 -40.15 15.40 -11.77
N GLU A 756 -40.71 14.80 -10.71
CA GLU A 756 -41.37 13.47 -10.75
C GLU A 756 -42.88 13.66 -11.11
N PRO A 757 -43.71 12.62 -11.40
CA PRO A 757 -43.47 11.17 -11.39
C PRO A 757 -44.01 10.44 -12.66
N SER A 758 -43.94 9.09 -12.70
CA SER A 758 -45.12 8.20 -12.90
C SER A 758 -44.76 6.71 -13.09
N GLU A 759 -45.75 5.82 -12.93
CA GLU A 759 -45.60 4.36 -12.94
C GLU A 759 -45.71 3.73 -14.35
N THR A 760 -44.98 2.64 -14.63
CA THR A 760 -45.54 1.50 -15.40
C THR A 760 -44.82 0.18 -15.07
N LYS A 761 -45.26 -0.94 -15.67
CA LYS A 761 -44.98 -2.32 -15.22
C LYS A 761 -44.27 -3.20 -16.25
N GLN A 762 -43.66 -4.26 -15.69
CA GLN A 762 -43.46 -5.61 -16.23
C GLN A 762 -42.36 -5.89 -17.27
N GLU A 763 -41.51 -6.83 -16.84
CA GLU A 763 -40.99 -8.01 -17.54
C GLU A 763 -39.74 -7.93 -18.45
N ASP A 764 -39.10 -9.11 -18.47
CA ASP A 764 -38.03 -9.62 -19.34
C ASP A 764 -36.58 -9.07 -19.28
N ASP A 765 -35.75 -9.89 -18.61
CA ASP A 765 -34.55 -10.54 -19.15
C ASP A 765 -33.12 -9.94 -19.03
N ASN A 766 -32.19 -10.88 -18.79
CA ASN A 766 -30.75 -10.88 -19.10
C ASN A 766 -29.74 -9.84 -18.50
N ASN A 767 -28.98 -10.32 -17.51
CA ASN A 767 -27.53 -10.67 -17.61
C ASN A 767 -26.44 -9.55 -17.68
N ASN A 768 -25.40 -9.70 -16.82
CA ASN A 768 -23.97 -9.33 -17.00
C ASN A 768 -23.59 -8.04 -17.79
N ASN A 769 -22.83 -7.09 -17.23
CA ASN A 769 -21.51 -7.29 -16.58
C ASN A 769 -21.14 -6.15 -15.63
N ASN A 770 -20.43 -6.49 -14.54
CA ASN A 770 -19.50 -5.57 -13.89
C ASN A 770 -18.07 -6.01 -14.22
N ASN A 771 -17.32 -5.18 -14.96
CA ASN A 771 -15.87 -5.24 -14.96
C ASN A 771 -15.35 -4.26 -13.91
N ASN A 772 -14.45 -4.72 -13.04
CA ASN A 772 -13.47 -3.83 -12.41
C ASN A 772 -12.20 -4.62 -12.14
N GLU A 773 -11.06 -4.01 -12.43
CA GLU A 773 -9.76 -4.69 -12.46
C GLU A 773 -9.15 -4.76 -11.06
N VAL A 774 -8.46 -5.88 -10.77
CA VAL A 774 -7.54 -6.00 -9.63
C VAL A 774 -6.14 -6.12 -10.19
N ILE A 775 -5.26 -5.21 -9.78
CA ILE A 775 -3.85 -5.18 -10.21
C ILE A 775 -3.03 -6.02 -9.23
N GLU A 776 -2.44 -7.11 -9.72
CA GLU A 776 -1.50 -7.93 -8.95
C GLU A 776 -0.12 -7.25 -8.85
N ILE A 777 0.58 -7.53 -7.75
CA ILE A 777 1.98 -7.14 -7.53
C ILE A 777 2.82 -8.43 -7.58
N PRO A 778 3.86 -8.52 -8.41
CA PRO A 778 4.62 -9.76 -8.58
C PRO A 778 5.61 -10.02 -7.43
N GLU A 779 5.69 -11.28 -7.00
CA GLU A 779 6.84 -11.80 -6.24
C GLU A 779 7.89 -12.35 -7.20
N GLU A 780 9.16 -12.03 -6.97
CA GLU A 780 10.28 -12.38 -7.85
C GLU A 780 10.98 -13.66 -7.36
N GLN A 781 11.01 -14.71 -8.17
CA GLN A 781 11.60 -16.00 -7.81
C GLN A 781 13.12 -16.02 -7.97
N VAL A 782 13.81 -16.69 -7.03
CA VAL A 782 15.25 -16.94 -7.12
C VAL A 782 15.52 -18.03 -8.16
N ALA A 783 16.10 -17.64 -9.29
CA ALA A 783 16.67 -18.58 -10.26
C ALA A 783 18.14 -18.87 -9.93
N SER A 784 18.51 -20.14 -9.95
CA SER A 784 19.90 -20.62 -9.84
C SER A 784 20.17 -21.59 -10.99
N ASP A 785 21.21 -21.36 -11.78
CA ASP A 785 21.58 -22.32 -12.81
C ASP A 785 23.08 -22.29 -13.18
N HIS A 786 23.58 -23.47 -13.55
CA HIS A 786 24.87 -23.78 -14.18
C HIS A 786 26.15 -23.53 -13.32
N GLU A 787 27.24 -24.30 -13.46
CA GLU A 787 27.56 -25.33 -14.47
C GLU A 787 28.42 -26.49 -13.90
N ASN A 788 28.52 -27.61 -14.63
CA ASN A 788 29.23 -28.84 -14.23
C ASN A 788 30.75 -28.80 -14.52
N ALA A 789 31.56 -29.47 -13.68
CA ALA A 789 32.77 -30.18 -14.14
C ALA A 789 33.31 -31.21 -13.11
N ASN A 790 33.82 -32.32 -13.66
CA ASN A 790 34.76 -33.29 -13.10
C ASN A 790 34.31 -34.24 -11.97
N ASP A 791 34.16 -35.50 -12.37
CA ASP A 791 34.20 -36.70 -11.55
C ASP A 791 35.50 -36.84 -10.73
N VAL A 792 35.39 -37.38 -9.51
CA VAL A 792 36.22 -38.52 -9.06
C VAL A 792 35.31 -39.48 -8.31
N ILE A 793 35.38 -40.76 -8.66
CA ILE A 793 34.77 -41.86 -7.89
C ILE A 793 35.82 -42.36 -6.90
N ASP A 794 35.46 -42.50 -5.63
CA ASP A 794 36.13 -43.44 -4.72
C ASP A 794 35.08 -44.16 -3.86
N LEU A 795 35.30 -45.47 -3.70
CA LEU A 795 34.59 -46.36 -2.78
C LEU A 795 35.53 -46.62 -1.59
N GLU A 796 35.00 -46.71 -0.36
CA GLU A 796 35.24 -47.87 0.52
C GLU A 796 34.50 -47.75 1.88
N TYR A 797 33.95 -48.90 2.31
CA TYR A 797 33.40 -49.27 3.64
C TYR A 797 32.37 -48.36 4.33
#